data_AF-A0A386ZGI1-F1
#
_entry.id   AF-A0A386ZGI1-F1
#
_cell.length_a   1.000
_cell.length_b   1.000
_cell.length_c   1.000
_cell.angle_alpha   90.00
_cell.angle_beta   90.00
_cell.angle_gamma   90.00
#
_symmetry.space_group_name_H-M   'P 1'
#
loop_
_entity.id
_entity.type
_entity.pdbx_description
1 polymer ?
#
loop_
_entity_poly.entity_id
_entity_poly.type
_entity_poly.pdbx_seq_one_letter_code
_entity_poly.pdbx_strand_id
1 'polypeptide(L)'
;MKPEHCPENPSTPTPSELPTATEPAPDRCHATPTRAEDAGATPTRAEGAGATPSRPENAGAVPIRVADPGAALTRAEDDGVAPTRAESSIATSIRVEDVGATPARAEGAGAGDAEGVSETTGGDEVSALGDTTAAGAGGRAGVVGGLVAVAARWPVGTRLVAAVIAGLLVYASFPPRTLWFLAPVGIAVLTVAVRGTGRARTGFGVGFVAGLAFFLPLLPWTGIYVGPVPWIALSTVCAVYVGLFGLLTRWVAGLRGWPVWVAAVWSLTEWARSSVPFGGFPWGRLAFGQADGWYLPFAMVGGAPLVSFAVALTGTGLAALALGVLRSLRGPRGDNSGVAAVTSNTPRWGAARLTSWNGIVAAAMLVAIVPVTGVILRTALPGPEDGNRPITVAAIQGSVPQLGLDFNAQRRAVLDNHVRRTEELARDIAAGRARQPDVVIWPENSSDIDPLRNADAAQEISQASRDVKAPILVGAVLVNDDRTTTNSVIVWNGDAGPGERHDKKIIQPFGEYLPYRDFFRHFSDYADRAGYFVPGTGDGVVHVRPAGGGAPVAIGVATCYEVVFDRAFEQSVRAGAQLLTVPSNNATFGRSEMTYQQLAMSRVRAVEHGRAVVVSVTTGVSAMITADGAIQQRTPQFVPAALVATLPLRGNTTPATRLGPAPEVLLCILAAAATVAAITRRRGAL
;
A
#
# COMPACT_ATOMS: atom_id res chain seq x y z
N MET A 1 68.50 -12.47 -13.28
CA MET A 1 67.38 -12.50 -12.30
C MET A 1 67.35 -11.14 -11.60
N LYS A 2 66.16 -10.59 -11.33
CA LYS A 2 65.95 -9.15 -11.01
C LYS A 2 65.63 -8.93 -9.52
N PRO A 3 66.03 -7.79 -8.93
CA PRO A 3 65.57 -7.34 -7.61
C PRO A 3 64.48 -6.25 -7.66
N GLU A 4 63.62 -6.27 -6.65
CA GLU A 4 63.14 -5.18 -5.77
C GLU A 4 62.46 -3.85 -6.21
N HIS A 5 61.61 -3.40 -5.25
CA HIS A 5 61.31 -2.02 -4.80
C HIS A 5 60.12 -1.19 -5.35
N CYS A 6 59.37 -0.61 -4.39
CA CYS A 6 58.36 0.48 -4.46
C CYS A 6 59.06 1.88 -4.48
N PRO A 7 58.42 3.07 -4.63
CA PRO A 7 57.20 3.52 -3.92
C PRO A 7 56.29 4.61 -4.60
N GLU A 8 55.64 5.43 -3.76
CA GLU A 8 54.44 6.32 -3.84
C GLU A 8 54.39 7.56 -4.79
N ASN A 9 53.14 8.03 -5.03
CA ASN A 9 52.53 9.39 -5.21
C ASN A 9 53.40 10.71 -5.23
N PRO A 10 52.89 11.93 -5.60
CA PRO A 10 51.54 12.37 -6.02
C PRO A 10 51.48 13.45 -7.17
N SER A 11 50.30 14.10 -7.39
CA SER A 11 50.05 15.52 -7.81
C SER A 11 49.24 15.78 -9.11
N THR A 12 48.38 16.81 -9.07
CA THR A 12 47.61 17.44 -10.18
C THR A 12 48.45 18.40 -11.05
N PRO A 13 48.05 18.72 -12.30
CA PRO A 13 47.44 20.06 -12.54
C PRO A 13 46.42 20.19 -13.72
N THR A 14 45.58 21.24 -13.66
CA THR A 14 44.93 21.98 -14.79
C THR A 14 45.87 23.09 -15.29
N PRO A 15 45.81 23.66 -16.53
CA PRO A 15 44.67 24.48 -17.03
C PRO A 15 44.51 24.65 -18.57
N SER A 16 43.65 25.61 -18.99
CA SER A 16 43.65 26.39 -20.27
C SER A 16 43.41 25.62 -21.61
N GLU A 17 42.83 26.19 -22.68
CA GLU A 17 42.40 27.57 -22.99
C GLU A 17 41.29 27.59 -24.09
N LEU A 18 40.48 28.66 -24.11
CA LEU A 18 39.66 29.12 -25.26
C LEU A 18 40.57 29.99 -26.20
N PRO A 19 40.27 30.29 -27.49
CA PRO A 19 38.96 30.86 -27.89
C PRO A 19 38.46 30.76 -29.37
N THR A 20 37.16 31.11 -29.55
CA THR A 20 36.50 31.88 -30.64
C THR A 20 36.59 31.55 -32.15
N ALA A 21 35.38 31.50 -32.75
CA ALA A 21 34.96 31.99 -34.09
C ALA A 21 35.51 31.24 -35.35
N THR A 22 34.81 31.17 -36.49
CA THR A 22 33.76 32.05 -37.06
C THR A 22 32.88 31.27 -38.07
N GLU A 23 31.60 31.62 -38.26
CA GLU A 23 30.84 31.22 -39.47
C GLU A 23 31.30 32.04 -40.70
N PRO A 24 31.09 31.55 -41.93
CA PRO A 24 29.89 31.98 -42.67
C PRO A 24 29.24 30.89 -43.55
N ALA A 25 27.96 31.10 -43.87
CA ALA A 25 27.19 30.40 -44.90
C ALA A 25 27.10 31.27 -46.18
N PRO A 26 26.25 30.95 -47.18
CA PRO A 26 25.88 29.67 -47.80
C PRO A 26 26.21 29.68 -49.32
N ASP A 27 25.94 28.59 -50.04
CA ASP A 27 25.79 28.69 -51.51
C ASP A 27 24.69 27.78 -52.10
N ARG A 28 24.06 28.25 -53.18
CA ARG A 28 22.94 27.57 -53.88
C ARG A 28 23.42 27.03 -55.23
N CYS A 29 22.86 25.92 -55.70
CA CYS A 29 22.57 25.75 -57.13
C CYS A 29 21.49 24.70 -57.44
N HIS A 30 20.79 24.89 -58.55
CA HIS A 30 19.69 24.05 -59.05
C HIS A 30 20.20 22.90 -59.95
N ALA A 31 19.46 21.79 -60.02
CA ALA A 31 18.98 21.21 -61.30
C ALA A 31 18.07 19.97 -61.12
N THR A 32 16.96 19.94 -61.87
CA THR A 32 16.22 18.76 -62.36
C THR A 32 16.02 19.02 -63.87
N PRO A 33 15.94 18.01 -64.77
CA PRO A 33 14.80 17.07 -64.91
C PRO A 33 15.30 15.60 -65.15
N THR A 34 14.53 14.54 -65.37
CA THR A 34 13.49 14.26 -66.40
C THR A 34 12.52 13.11 -66.02
N ARG A 35 11.61 12.74 -66.94
CA ARG A 35 10.34 12.02 -66.73
C ARG A 35 10.08 10.97 -67.83
N ALA A 36 9.50 9.82 -67.46
CA ALA A 36 8.67 8.89 -68.25
C ALA A 36 7.94 7.96 -67.24
N GLU A 37 6.63 7.63 -67.26
CA GLU A 37 5.73 7.09 -68.31
C GLU A 37 6.15 5.66 -68.74
N ASP A 38 5.30 4.61 -68.77
CA ASP A 38 3.83 4.51 -68.62
C ASP A 38 3.36 3.05 -68.29
N ALA A 39 2.05 2.81 -68.16
CA ALA A 39 1.30 1.52 -68.15
C ALA A 39 1.44 0.56 -66.94
N GLY A 40 0.47 -0.31 -66.61
CA GLY A 40 -0.90 -0.48 -67.13
C GLY A 40 -1.41 -1.95 -67.07
N ALA A 41 -2.70 -2.13 -66.73
CA ALA A 41 -3.54 -3.35 -66.86
C ALA A 41 -3.49 -4.50 -65.81
N THR A 42 -4.67 -4.77 -65.22
CA THR A 42 -5.13 -6.08 -64.71
C THR A 42 -5.73 -6.91 -65.86
N PRO A 43 -5.91 -8.26 -65.75
CA PRO A 43 -7.30 -8.77 -65.65
C PRO A 43 -7.54 -10.16 -64.98
N THR A 44 -8.83 -10.41 -64.70
CA THR A 44 -9.60 -11.70 -64.72
C THR A 44 -9.30 -12.90 -63.80
N ARG A 45 -10.18 -13.04 -62.80
CA ARG A 45 -11.08 -14.19 -62.46
C ARG A 45 -10.93 -15.51 -63.26
N ALA A 46 -10.92 -16.63 -62.52
CA ALA A 46 -11.37 -17.95 -62.97
C ALA A 46 -12.20 -18.65 -61.86
N GLU A 47 -13.18 -19.47 -62.25
CA GLU A 47 -14.13 -20.17 -61.36
C GLU A 47 -13.88 -21.68 -61.35
N GLY A 48 -14.34 -22.41 -60.32
CA GLY A 48 -14.26 -23.87 -60.33
C GLY A 48 -14.66 -24.57 -59.02
N ALA A 49 -15.96 -24.90 -58.91
CA ALA A 49 -16.65 -25.93 -58.11
C ALA A 49 -15.84 -26.88 -57.20
N GLY A 50 -16.36 -27.39 -56.07
CA GLY A 50 -17.66 -27.18 -55.42
C GLY A 50 -18.01 -28.36 -54.49
N ALA A 51 -18.80 -28.12 -53.43
CA ALA A 51 -19.73 -29.11 -52.84
C ALA A 51 -20.56 -28.47 -51.70
N THR A 52 -21.84 -28.80 -51.66
CA THR A 52 -22.83 -28.50 -50.59
C THR A 52 -23.61 -29.78 -50.28
N PRO A 53 -24.43 -29.86 -49.21
CA PRO A 53 -24.23 -29.35 -47.85
C PRO A 53 -24.62 -30.41 -46.78
N SER A 54 -24.46 -30.10 -45.48
CA SER A 54 -25.21 -30.78 -44.41
C SER A 54 -25.62 -29.84 -43.26
N ARG A 55 -26.93 -29.80 -42.98
CA ARG A 55 -27.60 -29.33 -41.75
C ARG A 55 -28.17 -30.60 -41.08
N PRO A 56 -28.22 -30.75 -39.74
CA PRO A 56 -29.09 -29.97 -38.82
C PRO A 56 -28.36 -29.35 -37.59
N GLU A 57 -28.94 -28.51 -36.73
CA GLU A 57 -30.11 -27.62 -36.87
C GLU A 57 -30.10 -26.40 -35.88
N ASN A 58 -31.28 -25.93 -35.47
CA ASN A 58 -31.62 -24.74 -34.68
C ASN A 58 -31.74 -24.94 -33.16
N ALA A 59 -31.24 -23.97 -32.39
CA ALA A 59 -31.91 -23.27 -31.29
C ALA A 59 -31.01 -22.09 -30.87
N GLY A 60 -31.46 -20.88 -30.53
CA GLY A 60 -32.81 -20.37 -30.30
C GLY A 60 -32.68 -19.13 -29.43
N ALA A 61 -32.27 -17.99 -30.02
CA ALA A 61 -31.90 -16.80 -29.26
C ALA A 61 -33.12 -15.99 -28.81
N VAL A 62 -33.16 -15.63 -27.52
CA VAL A 62 -34.16 -14.72 -26.93
C VAL A 62 -33.45 -13.48 -26.39
N PRO A 63 -33.74 -12.26 -26.88
CA PRO A 63 -33.21 -11.04 -26.31
C PRO A 63 -34.08 -10.56 -25.14
N ILE A 64 -33.52 -10.50 -23.93
CA ILE A 64 -34.18 -9.86 -22.79
C ILE A 64 -34.01 -8.35 -22.91
N ARG A 65 -35.11 -7.63 -23.17
CA ARG A 65 -35.20 -6.18 -22.91
C ARG A 65 -35.21 -5.95 -21.41
N VAL A 66 -34.33 -5.09 -20.91
CA VAL A 66 -34.49 -4.44 -19.60
C VAL A 66 -35.02 -3.03 -19.86
N ALA A 67 -36.05 -2.65 -19.10
CA ALA A 67 -36.82 -1.44 -19.33
C ALA A 67 -36.16 -0.18 -18.74
N ASP A 68 -36.42 0.93 -19.40
CA ASP A 68 -36.08 2.30 -18.99
C ASP A 68 -37.20 2.85 -18.07
N PRO A 69 -36.90 3.31 -16.84
CA PRO A 69 -37.85 4.05 -16.02
C PRO A 69 -37.70 5.56 -16.28
N GLY A 70 -38.59 6.10 -17.12
CA GLY A 70 -38.52 7.48 -17.59
C GLY A 70 -38.76 8.58 -16.55
N ALA A 71 -38.43 9.81 -16.94
CA ALA A 71 -38.60 11.02 -16.14
C ALA A 71 -40.05 11.54 -16.11
N ALA A 72 -40.45 12.17 -14.99
CA ALA A 72 -41.53 13.17 -14.94
C ALA A 72 -41.53 13.96 -13.61
N LEU A 73 -41.47 15.30 -13.73
CA LEU A 73 -41.96 16.36 -12.79
C LEU A 73 -41.06 16.69 -11.56
N THR A 74 -40.91 17.93 -11.07
CA THR A 74 -41.42 19.26 -11.49
C THR A 74 -40.49 20.38 -10.98
N ARG A 75 -40.63 21.59 -11.54
CA ARG A 75 -40.00 22.84 -11.06
C ARG A 75 -40.74 23.37 -9.82
N ALA A 76 -40.02 23.80 -8.78
CA ALA A 76 -40.50 24.68 -7.72
C ALA A 76 -39.32 25.46 -7.11
N GLU A 77 -39.55 26.70 -6.72
CA GLU A 77 -38.53 27.63 -6.19
C GLU A 77 -38.60 27.74 -4.65
N ASP A 78 -37.45 28.12 -4.10
CA ASP A 78 -37.22 28.90 -2.87
C ASP A 78 -37.46 28.32 -1.45
N ASP A 79 -36.89 29.08 -0.52
CA ASP A 79 -36.87 29.01 0.95
C ASP A 79 -36.09 27.87 1.63
N GLY A 80 -35.09 28.29 2.41
CA GLY A 80 -34.22 27.41 3.18
C GLY A 80 -34.60 27.30 4.66
N VAL A 81 -34.36 26.12 5.25
CA VAL A 81 -34.18 25.90 6.69
C VAL A 81 -33.19 24.73 6.85
N ALA A 82 -32.27 24.82 7.81
CA ALA A 82 -31.33 23.73 8.12
C ALA A 82 -32.01 22.57 8.86
N PRO A 83 -31.56 21.30 8.67
CA PRO A 83 -31.90 20.23 9.58
C PRO A 83 -30.70 19.68 10.37
N THR A 84 -30.99 19.38 11.63
CA THR A 84 -30.13 18.72 12.60
C THR A 84 -29.93 17.23 12.32
N ARG A 85 -28.71 16.75 12.59
CA ARG A 85 -28.35 15.45 13.19
C ARG A 85 -29.48 14.41 13.32
N ALA A 86 -29.40 13.34 12.53
CA ALA A 86 -30.12 12.09 12.75
C ALA A 86 -29.16 10.89 12.63
N GLU A 87 -29.24 9.96 13.56
CA GLU A 87 -28.53 8.68 13.54
C GLU A 87 -29.34 7.65 12.73
N SER A 88 -28.68 6.75 12.00
CA SER A 88 -29.35 5.57 11.43
C SER A 88 -28.50 4.31 11.58
N SER A 89 -28.92 3.47 12.51
CA SER A 89 -28.47 2.08 12.59
C SER A 89 -29.19 1.24 11.53
N ILE A 90 -28.44 0.52 10.69
CA ILE A 90 -29.00 -0.57 9.88
C ILE A 90 -28.23 -1.85 10.22
N ALA A 91 -28.92 -2.76 10.91
CA ALA A 91 -28.44 -4.11 11.17
C ALA A 91 -29.05 -5.04 10.12
N THR A 92 -28.19 -5.78 9.39
CA THR A 92 -28.63 -6.79 8.42
C THR A 92 -28.26 -8.18 8.93
N SER A 93 -29.24 -8.90 9.45
CA SER A 93 -29.13 -10.33 9.75
C SER A 93 -29.39 -11.15 8.48
N ILE A 94 -28.44 -12.02 8.11
CA ILE A 94 -28.68 -13.05 7.08
C ILE A 94 -28.95 -14.37 7.80
N ARG A 95 -30.10 -14.97 7.50
CA ARG A 95 -30.52 -16.29 7.99
C ARG A 95 -30.21 -17.31 6.89
N VAL A 96 -29.69 -18.47 7.28
CA VAL A 96 -29.49 -19.61 6.38
C VAL A 96 -30.76 -20.45 6.39
N GLU A 97 -31.23 -20.90 5.23
CA GLU A 97 -32.35 -21.84 5.09
C GLU A 97 -31.87 -23.26 4.75
N ASP A 98 -32.74 -24.22 5.02
CA ASP A 98 -32.44 -25.64 5.23
C ASP A 98 -32.20 -26.47 3.96
N VAL A 99 -31.49 -27.59 4.14
CA VAL A 99 -31.67 -28.81 3.36
C VAL A 99 -32.32 -29.85 4.27
N GLY A 100 -33.59 -30.15 4.06
CA GLY A 100 -34.39 -31.00 4.96
C GLY A 100 -34.35 -32.50 4.63
N ALA A 101 -34.63 -33.34 5.63
CA ALA A 101 -35.12 -34.71 5.48
C ALA A 101 -35.76 -35.24 6.78
N THR A 102 -36.96 -35.80 6.69
CA THR A 102 -37.71 -36.57 7.72
C THR A 102 -38.88 -37.30 7.03
N PRO A 103 -39.56 -38.29 7.65
CA PRO A 103 -39.10 -39.34 8.58
C PRO A 103 -39.66 -40.75 8.25
N ALA A 104 -39.29 -41.80 8.99
CA ALA A 104 -40.05 -43.08 9.04
C ALA A 104 -39.86 -43.86 10.38
N ARG A 105 -40.87 -44.66 10.76
CA ARG A 105 -41.00 -45.44 12.02
C ARG A 105 -40.55 -46.91 11.89
N ALA A 106 -40.18 -47.54 13.02
CA ALA A 106 -40.68 -48.84 13.55
C ALA A 106 -39.77 -49.30 14.73
N GLU A 107 -40.27 -49.41 15.97
CA GLU A 107 -40.71 -50.64 16.67
C GLU A 107 -39.59 -51.59 17.17
N GLY A 108 -39.71 -52.05 18.43
CA GLY A 108 -38.82 -53.02 19.09
C GLY A 108 -38.92 -52.94 20.62
N ALA A 109 -39.27 -54.05 21.29
CA ALA A 109 -39.71 -54.06 22.69
C ALA A 109 -38.78 -54.81 23.66
N GLY A 110 -39.01 -54.60 24.96
CA GLY A 110 -38.51 -55.42 26.08
C GLY A 110 -37.91 -54.60 27.23
N ALA A 111 -38.03 -54.93 28.52
CA ALA A 111 -39.01 -55.63 29.36
C ALA A 111 -38.32 -55.89 30.71
N GLY A 112 -38.97 -55.56 31.83
CA GLY A 112 -38.58 -55.94 33.21
C GLY A 112 -37.32 -55.29 33.80
N ASP A 113 -37.13 -55.23 35.12
CA ASP A 113 -38.07 -55.41 36.25
C ASP A 113 -37.51 -54.67 37.48
N ALA A 114 -38.31 -54.54 38.54
CA ALA A 114 -37.96 -53.84 39.79
C ALA A 114 -37.60 -54.81 40.94
N GLU A 115 -37.31 -54.22 42.11
CA GLU A 115 -37.00 -54.87 43.41
C GLU A 115 -35.57 -55.48 43.54
N GLY A 116 -34.88 -55.39 44.68
CA GLY A 116 -35.19 -54.68 45.92
C GLY A 116 -34.12 -54.87 47.03
N VAL A 117 -34.30 -54.17 48.15
CA VAL A 117 -33.85 -54.50 49.54
C VAL A 117 -32.37 -54.88 49.80
N SER A 118 -31.67 -54.03 50.56
CA SER A 118 -31.21 -54.37 51.93
C SER A 118 -30.45 -53.23 52.61
N GLU A 119 -30.63 -53.13 53.93
CA GLU A 119 -29.96 -52.16 54.80
C GLU A 119 -28.54 -52.63 55.20
N THR A 120 -27.66 -51.69 55.56
CA THR A 120 -26.64 -51.93 56.60
C THR A 120 -26.13 -50.61 57.21
N THR A 121 -26.74 -50.23 58.32
CA THR A 121 -26.13 -49.61 59.53
C THR A 121 -24.81 -48.84 59.43
N GLY A 122 -24.86 -47.56 59.83
CA GLY A 122 -24.17 -47.12 61.06
C GLY A 122 -23.04 -46.07 60.94
N GLY A 123 -23.21 -44.95 61.66
CA GLY A 123 -22.11 -44.07 62.11
C GLY A 123 -22.15 -42.61 61.62
N ASP A 124 -22.70 -41.72 62.46
CA ASP A 124 -22.30 -40.34 62.83
C ASP A 124 -21.41 -39.48 61.86
N GLU A 125 -21.53 -38.15 61.74
CA GLU A 125 -21.86 -37.16 62.78
C GLU A 125 -22.28 -35.76 62.21
N VAL A 126 -23.37 -35.22 62.77
CA VAL A 126 -23.78 -33.81 63.02
C VAL A 126 -23.23 -32.58 62.23
N SER A 127 -24.17 -31.84 61.61
CA SER A 127 -24.28 -30.38 61.35
C SER A 127 -23.18 -29.52 60.69
N ALA A 128 -23.56 -28.89 59.57
CA ALA A 128 -23.37 -27.44 59.34
C ALA A 128 -24.39 -26.87 58.33
N LEU A 129 -25.24 -25.93 58.77
CA LEU A 129 -26.08 -25.07 57.91
C LEU A 129 -25.64 -23.62 58.12
N GLY A 130 -25.29 -22.91 57.05
CA GLY A 130 -24.78 -21.53 57.13
C GLY A 130 -24.73 -20.80 55.78
N ASP A 131 -25.70 -19.90 55.60
CA ASP A 131 -25.73 -18.67 54.79
C ASP A 131 -24.97 -18.57 53.46
N THR A 132 -25.73 -18.59 52.36
CA THR A 132 -25.31 -18.25 51.00
C THR A 132 -25.85 -16.88 50.54
N THR A 133 -25.30 -15.77 51.05
CA THR A 133 -25.58 -14.41 50.51
C THR A 133 -24.34 -13.52 50.37
N ALA A 134 -23.34 -13.95 49.59
CA ALA A 134 -22.17 -13.11 49.23
C ALA A 134 -21.58 -13.38 47.82
N ALA A 135 -22.39 -13.80 46.84
CA ALA A 135 -21.92 -14.23 45.52
C ALA A 135 -22.24 -13.24 44.37
N GLY A 136 -21.81 -11.97 44.49
CA GLY A 136 -22.04 -10.93 43.46
C GLY A 136 -20.78 -10.40 42.73
N ALA A 137 -19.66 -10.25 43.44
CA ALA A 137 -18.49 -9.53 42.92
C ALA A 137 -17.29 -10.43 42.51
N GLY A 138 -17.24 -11.68 42.94
CA GLY A 138 -16.07 -12.56 42.77
C GLY A 138 -15.86 -13.16 41.37
N GLY A 139 -16.93 -13.31 40.57
CA GLY A 139 -16.90 -14.11 39.34
C GLY A 139 -15.92 -13.62 38.26
N ARG A 140 -15.84 -12.29 38.05
CA ARG A 140 -14.94 -11.70 37.03
C ARG A 140 -13.46 -11.85 37.40
N ALA A 141 -13.11 -11.82 38.68
CA ALA A 141 -11.74 -12.04 39.14
C ALA A 141 -11.30 -13.50 38.95
N GLY A 142 -12.21 -14.46 39.16
CA GLY A 142 -11.96 -15.90 38.95
C GLY A 142 -11.62 -16.26 37.50
N VAL A 143 -12.40 -15.75 36.53
CA VAL A 143 -12.17 -16.04 35.09
C VAL A 143 -10.82 -15.49 34.61
N VAL A 144 -10.48 -14.25 34.99
CA VAL A 144 -9.18 -13.64 34.65
C VAL A 144 -8.03 -14.39 35.35
N GLY A 145 -8.22 -14.80 36.61
CA GLY A 145 -7.25 -15.63 37.33
C GLY A 145 -7.00 -16.99 36.66
N GLY A 146 -8.06 -17.68 36.24
CA GLY A 146 -7.99 -18.95 35.53
C GLY A 146 -7.25 -18.84 34.19
N LEU A 147 -7.58 -17.83 33.37
CA LEU A 147 -6.88 -17.56 32.11
C LEU A 147 -5.39 -17.25 32.32
N VAL A 148 -5.04 -16.50 33.37
CA VAL A 148 -3.63 -16.23 33.73
C VAL A 148 -2.91 -17.49 34.20
N ALA A 149 -3.57 -18.38 34.94
CA ALA A 149 -3.00 -19.66 35.37
C ALA A 149 -2.76 -20.63 34.20
N VAL A 150 -3.69 -20.72 33.25
CA VAL A 150 -3.51 -21.50 32.00
C VAL A 150 -2.39 -20.90 31.15
N ALA A 151 -2.31 -19.57 31.03
CA ALA A 151 -1.24 -18.90 30.30
C ALA A 151 0.14 -19.12 30.93
N ALA A 152 0.23 -19.19 32.26
CA ALA A 152 1.45 -19.53 32.97
C ALA A 152 1.91 -20.98 32.75
N ARG A 153 0.97 -21.92 32.53
CA ARG A 153 1.28 -23.33 32.19
C ARG A 153 1.85 -23.49 30.78
N TRP A 154 1.44 -22.66 29.81
CA TRP A 154 1.88 -22.73 28.40
C TRP A 154 2.50 -21.41 27.90
N PRO A 155 3.68 -21.01 28.41
CA PRO A 155 4.28 -19.69 28.15
C PRO A 155 4.87 -19.53 26.75
N VAL A 156 4.95 -20.61 25.95
CA VAL A 156 5.33 -20.54 24.52
C VAL A 156 4.08 -20.42 23.67
N GLY A 157 3.11 -21.34 23.82
CA GLY A 157 1.86 -21.34 23.05
C GLY A 157 1.11 -20.02 23.16
N THR A 158 0.97 -19.46 24.37
CA THR A 158 0.31 -18.15 24.56
C THR A 158 1.03 -16.98 23.89
N ARG A 159 2.37 -17.00 23.78
CA ARG A 159 3.12 -15.97 23.04
C ARG A 159 2.98 -16.12 21.53
N LEU A 160 2.86 -17.35 21.02
CA LEU A 160 2.59 -17.61 19.60
C LEU A 160 1.16 -17.18 19.22
N VAL A 161 0.17 -17.49 20.05
CA VAL A 161 -1.21 -16.99 19.87
C VAL A 161 -1.23 -15.45 19.92
N ALA A 162 -0.56 -14.83 20.90
CA ALA A 162 -0.45 -13.37 20.95
C ALA A 162 0.28 -12.77 19.73
N ALA A 163 1.29 -13.45 19.18
CA ALA A 163 1.97 -13.04 17.95
C ALA A 163 1.03 -13.08 16.73
N VAL A 164 0.27 -14.17 16.57
CA VAL A 164 -0.73 -14.31 15.49
C VAL A 164 -1.81 -13.22 15.63
N ILE A 165 -2.36 -13.02 16.82
CA ILE A 165 -3.33 -11.95 17.10
C ILE A 165 -2.73 -10.58 16.76
N ALA A 166 -1.49 -10.30 17.17
CA ALA A 166 -0.85 -9.03 16.85
C ALA A 166 -0.67 -8.81 15.34
N GLY A 167 -0.22 -9.83 14.60
CA GLY A 167 -0.08 -9.77 13.15
C GLY A 167 -1.41 -9.54 12.44
N LEU A 168 -2.46 -10.24 12.86
CA LEU A 168 -3.83 -10.09 12.33
C LEU A 168 -4.45 -8.74 12.67
N LEU A 169 -4.18 -8.17 13.85
CA LEU A 169 -4.61 -6.81 14.22
C LEU A 169 -3.93 -5.74 13.36
N VAL A 170 -2.63 -5.91 13.06
CA VAL A 170 -1.94 -5.04 12.11
C VAL A 170 -2.51 -5.23 10.70
N TYR A 171 -2.70 -6.46 10.21
CA TYR A 171 -3.35 -6.71 8.91
C TYR A 171 -4.74 -6.07 8.79
N ALA A 172 -5.59 -6.24 9.81
CA ALA A 172 -6.95 -5.71 9.82
C ALA A 172 -7.00 -4.17 9.75
N SER A 173 -5.90 -3.49 10.10
CA SER A 173 -5.76 -2.04 9.99
C SER A 173 -5.45 -1.54 8.57
N PHE A 174 -5.15 -2.42 7.60
CA PHE A 174 -4.84 -2.04 6.23
C PHE A 174 -6.07 -1.97 5.30
N PRO A 175 -6.02 -1.08 4.28
CA PRO A 175 -7.04 -0.99 3.23
C PRO A 175 -7.38 -2.35 2.60
N PRO A 176 -8.64 -2.60 2.22
CA PRO A 176 -9.76 -1.64 2.16
C PRO A 176 -10.45 -1.34 3.51
N ARG A 177 -9.95 -1.90 4.63
CA ARG A 177 -10.56 -1.75 5.96
C ARG A 177 -10.21 -0.38 6.54
N THR A 178 -11.15 0.23 7.25
CA THR A 178 -10.98 1.54 7.92
C THR A 178 -10.52 1.42 9.39
N LEU A 179 -10.08 0.22 9.81
CA LEU A 179 -9.77 -0.13 11.21
C LEU A 179 -8.35 0.30 11.63
N TRP A 180 -7.92 1.50 11.20
CA TRP A 180 -6.56 2.04 11.40
C TRP A 180 -6.10 2.01 12.86
N PHE A 181 -7.05 2.13 13.80
CA PHE A 181 -6.83 2.11 15.26
C PHE A 181 -6.41 0.74 15.81
N LEU A 182 -6.51 -0.34 15.04
CA LEU A 182 -6.00 -1.66 15.43
C LEU A 182 -4.47 -1.75 15.33
N ALA A 183 -3.80 -0.90 14.53
CA ALA A 183 -2.35 -0.95 14.38
C ALA A 183 -1.58 -0.68 15.70
N PRO A 184 -1.87 0.39 16.48
CA PRO A 184 -1.28 0.57 17.81
C PRO A 184 -1.55 -0.61 18.76
N VAL A 185 -2.74 -1.21 18.69
CA VAL A 185 -3.11 -2.35 19.54
C VAL A 185 -2.30 -3.60 19.15
N GLY A 186 -2.15 -3.89 17.86
CA GLY A 186 -1.30 -4.97 17.37
C GLY A 186 0.16 -4.81 17.80
N ILE A 187 0.72 -3.60 17.66
CA ILE A 187 2.08 -3.29 18.15
C ILE A 187 2.17 -3.45 19.67
N ALA A 188 1.15 -3.07 20.43
CA ALA A 188 1.12 -3.26 21.88
C ALA A 188 1.17 -4.74 22.27
N VAL A 189 0.32 -5.57 21.65
CA VAL A 189 0.28 -7.03 21.89
C VAL A 189 1.61 -7.69 21.52
N LEU A 190 2.17 -7.36 20.34
CA LEU A 190 3.48 -7.88 19.91
C LEU A 190 4.60 -7.50 20.87
N THR A 191 4.63 -6.23 21.28
CA THR A 191 5.61 -5.69 22.23
C THR A 191 5.57 -6.44 23.56
N VAL A 192 4.37 -6.73 24.10
CA VAL A 192 4.21 -7.51 25.33
C VAL A 192 4.68 -8.97 25.14
N ALA A 193 4.26 -9.61 24.05
CA ALA A 193 4.61 -11.01 23.73
C ALA A 193 6.13 -11.22 23.62
N VAL A 194 6.83 -10.31 22.92
CA VAL A 194 8.29 -10.33 22.75
C VAL A 194 9.01 -10.00 24.06
N ARG A 195 8.58 -8.95 24.78
CA ARG A 195 9.27 -8.44 25.99
C ARG A 195 9.35 -9.48 27.10
N GLY A 196 8.35 -10.35 27.22
CA GLY A 196 8.31 -11.39 28.26
C GLY A 196 9.35 -12.51 28.12
N THR A 197 10.15 -12.55 27.06
CA THR A 197 11.05 -13.68 26.75
C THR A 197 12.43 -13.58 27.40
N GLY A 198 13.08 -14.72 27.67
CA GLY A 198 14.44 -14.74 28.21
C GLY A 198 15.53 -14.44 27.16
N ARG A 199 15.42 -15.05 25.97
CA ARG A 199 16.46 -15.14 24.94
C ARG A 199 16.08 -14.34 23.69
N ALA A 200 17.07 -13.69 23.05
CA ALA A 200 16.87 -12.88 21.84
C ALA A 200 16.30 -13.69 20.65
N ARG A 201 16.74 -14.96 20.49
CA ARG A 201 16.19 -15.90 19.50
C ARG A 201 14.68 -16.16 19.67
N THR A 202 14.17 -16.13 20.89
CA THR A 202 12.72 -16.26 21.15
C THR A 202 11.97 -15.00 20.74
N GLY A 203 12.56 -13.82 20.95
CA GLY A 203 12.05 -12.56 20.41
C GLY A 203 11.94 -12.59 18.88
N PHE A 204 12.96 -13.12 18.21
CA PHE A 204 12.93 -13.35 16.75
C PHE A 204 11.78 -14.26 16.33
N GLY A 205 11.63 -15.45 16.92
CA GLY A 205 10.56 -16.39 16.55
C GLY A 205 9.15 -15.83 16.76
N VAL A 206 8.92 -15.11 17.87
CA VAL A 206 7.63 -14.44 18.15
C VAL A 206 7.37 -13.31 17.14
N GLY A 207 8.37 -12.48 16.83
CA GLY A 207 8.25 -11.44 15.80
C GLY A 207 8.02 -12.00 14.40
N PHE A 208 8.70 -13.09 14.05
CA PHE A 208 8.57 -13.76 12.75
C PHE A 208 7.16 -14.35 12.55
N VAL A 209 6.59 -15.01 13.58
CA VAL A 209 5.22 -15.53 13.51
C VAL A 209 4.19 -14.41 13.40
N ALA A 210 4.38 -13.28 14.09
CA ALA A 210 3.53 -12.09 13.89
C ALA A 210 3.68 -11.51 12.49
N GLY A 211 4.90 -11.50 11.95
CA GLY A 211 5.19 -11.10 10.57
C GLY A 211 4.49 -11.96 9.53
N LEU A 212 4.48 -13.29 9.70
CA LEU A 212 3.75 -14.20 8.82
C LEU A 212 2.24 -13.96 8.91
N ALA A 213 1.69 -13.84 10.12
CA ALA A 213 0.28 -13.55 10.34
C ALA A 213 -0.16 -12.17 9.81
N PHE A 214 0.78 -11.24 9.62
CA PHE A 214 0.54 -9.94 8.96
C PHE A 214 0.68 -10.01 7.44
N PHE A 215 1.81 -10.50 6.92
CA PHE A 215 2.15 -10.39 5.50
C PHE A 215 1.47 -11.42 4.60
N LEU A 216 1.22 -12.65 5.09
CA LEU A 216 0.50 -13.66 4.29
C LEU A 216 -0.87 -13.15 3.82
N PRO A 217 -1.78 -12.67 4.71
CA PRO A 217 -3.07 -12.15 4.25
C PRO A 217 -2.99 -10.77 3.56
N LEU A 218 -1.91 -10.00 3.76
CA LEU A 218 -1.72 -8.69 3.11
C LEU A 218 -1.31 -8.80 1.64
N LEU A 219 -0.49 -9.79 1.28
CA LEU A 219 0.20 -9.90 -0.01
C LEU A 219 -0.29 -11.00 -1.00
N PRO A 220 -1.46 -11.67 -0.87
CA PRO A 220 -1.80 -12.81 -1.73
C PRO A 220 -1.92 -12.42 -3.22
N TRP A 221 -2.17 -11.14 -3.50
CA TRP A 221 -2.19 -10.57 -4.83
C TRP A 221 -0.88 -10.72 -5.62
N THR A 222 0.26 -10.88 -4.93
CA THR A 222 1.57 -11.15 -5.56
C THR A 222 1.68 -12.56 -6.16
N GLY A 223 0.78 -13.48 -5.80
CA GLY A 223 0.79 -14.87 -6.27
C GLY A 223 -0.31 -15.24 -7.28
N ILE A 224 -1.24 -14.32 -7.59
CA ILE A 224 -2.47 -14.65 -8.35
C ILE A 224 -2.19 -15.28 -9.72
N TYR A 225 -1.19 -14.79 -10.46
CA TYR A 225 -0.85 -15.30 -11.80
C TYR A 225 0.51 -16.00 -11.90
N VAL A 226 1.25 -16.10 -10.79
CA VAL A 226 2.59 -16.73 -10.73
C VAL A 226 2.68 -17.86 -9.69
N GLY A 227 1.55 -18.21 -9.07
CA GLY A 227 1.43 -19.27 -8.07
C GLY A 227 1.76 -18.82 -6.64
N PRO A 228 1.57 -19.71 -5.65
CA PRO A 228 1.73 -19.37 -4.23
C PRO A 228 3.18 -19.20 -3.79
N VAL A 229 4.16 -19.75 -4.53
CA VAL A 229 5.57 -19.77 -4.11
C VAL A 229 6.17 -18.36 -3.97
N PRO A 230 6.08 -17.45 -4.97
CA PRO A 230 6.57 -16.08 -4.82
C PRO A 230 5.89 -15.31 -3.68
N TRP A 231 4.57 -15.48 -3.50
CA TRP A 231 3.81 -14.85 -2.42
C TRP A 231 4.28 -15.30 -1.02
N ILE A 232 4.41 -16.62 -0.82
CA ILE A 232 4.87 -17.17 0.47
C ILE A 232 6.33 -16.78 0.73
N ALA A 233 7.19 -16.81 -0.29
CA ALA A 233 8.59 -16.40 -0.18
C ALA A 233 8.72 -14.92 0.20
N LEU A 234 8.03 -14.01 -0.51
CA LEU A 234 8.02 -12.58 -0.21
C LEU A 234 7.45 -12.28 1.18
N SER A 235 6.34 -12.92 1.55
CA SER A 235 5.73 -12.79 2.88
C SER A 235 6.68 -13.26 3.98
N THR A 236 7.44 -14.34 3.73
CA THR A 236 8.46 -14.87 4.64
C THR A 236 9.63 -13.91 4.80
N VAL A 237 10.16 -13.34 3.71
CA VAL A 237 11.22 -12.31 3.76
C VAL A 237 10.74 -11.07 4.52
N CYS A 238 9.51 -10.62 4.29
CA CYS A 238 8.93 -9.50 5.03
C CYS A 238 8.77 -9.83 6.52
N ALA A 239 8.39 -11.06 6.86
CA ALA A 239 8.27 -11.54 8.24
C ALA A 239 9.63 -11.63 8.97
N VAL A 240 10.75 -11.87 8.27
CA VAL A 240 12.11 -11.83 8.87
C VAL A 240 12.38 -10.46 9.49
N TYR A 241 11.96 -9.35 8.86
CA TYR A 241 12.13 -8.01 9.43
C TYR A 241 11.32 -7.79 10.72
N VAL A 242 10.12 -8.36 10.83
CA VAL A 242 9.33 -8.36 12.08
C VAL A 242 9.97 -9.27 13.14
N GLY A 243 10.62 -10.35 12.72
CA GLY A 243 11.52 -11.14 13.56
C GLY A 243 12.70 -10.33 14.10
N LEU A 244 13.39 -9.57 13.23
CA LEU A 244 14.46 -8.66 13.66
C LEU A 244 13.96 -7.60 14.64
N PHE A 245 12.76 -7.04 14.42
CA PHE A 245 12.10 -6.15 15.39
C PHE A 245 11.95 -6.84 16.76
N GLY A 246 11.46 -8.08 16.78
CA GLY A 246 11.31 -8.85 18.02
C GLY A 246 12.65 -9.14 18.72
N LEU A 247 13.71 -9.40 17.95
CA LEU A 247 15.07 -9.60 18.45
C LEU A 247 15.65 -8.31 19.07
N LEU A 248 15.62 -7.20 18.33
CA LEU A 248 16.14 -5.89 18.74
C LEU A 248 15.35 -5.32 19.93
N THR A 249 14.02 -5.46 19.92
CA THR A 249 13.13 -5.13 21.04
C THR A 249 13.60 -5.80 22.32
N ARG A 250 14.03 -7.08 22.27
CA ARG A 250 14.50 -7.77 23.47
C ARG A 250 15.77 -7.15 24.07
N TRP A 251 16.59 -6.47 23.27
CA TRP A 251 17.74 -5.71 23.74
C TRP A 251 17.31 -4.37 24.36
N VAL A 252 16.67 -3.49 23.58
CA VAL A 252 16.34 -2.11 24.00
C VAL A 252 15.24 -2.02 25.07
N ALA A 253 14.39 -3.04 25.21
CA ALA A 253 13.33 -3.09 26.24
C ALA A 253 13.84 -2.93 27.69
N GLY A 254 15.13 -3.18 27.95
CA GLY A 254 15.76 -3.00 29.27
C GLY A 254 16.17 -1.56 29.61
N LEU A 255 16.10 -0.62 28.66
CA LEU A 255 16.53 0.76 28.85
C LEU A 255 15.47 1.62 29.57
N ARG A 256 15.89 2.76 30.15
CA ARG A 256 14.95 3.83 30.56
C ARG A 256 14.34 4.46 29.31
N GLY A 257 13.05 4.78 29.33
CA GLY A 257 12.33 5.28 28.15
C GLY A 257 12.10 4.21 27.08
N TRP A 258 12.11 2.91 27.44
CA TRP A 258 11.99 1.80 26.49
C TRP A 258 10.88 1.90 25.43
N PRO A 259 9.69 2.50 25.64
CA PRO A 259 8.67 2.57 24.60
C PRO A 259 9.15 3.33 23.36
N VAL A 260 9.91 4.41 23.58
CA VAL A 260 10.52 5.23 22.53
C VAL A 260 11.55 4.42 21.75
N TRP A 261 12.44 3.70 22.45
CA TRP A 261 13.48 2.89 21.81
C TRP A 261 12.92 1.70 21.02
N VAL A 262 11.84 1.07 21.50
CA VAL A 262 11.15 0.00 20.76
C VAL A 262 10.44 0.55 19.53
N ALA A 263 9.80 1.73 19.62
CA ALA A 263 9.20 2.39 18.46
C ALA A 263 10.24 2.80 17.41
N ALA A 264 11.40 3.32 17.82
CA ALA A 264 12.51 3.62 16.90
C ALA A 264 13.06 2.34 16.24
N VAL A 265 13.14 1.24 16.99
CA VAL A 265 13.51 -0.08 16.45
C VAL A 265 12.49 -0.59 15.41
N TRP A 266 11.20 -0.29 15.54
CA TRP A 266 10.21 -0.56 14.48
C TRP A 266 10.56 0.21 13.20
N SER A 267 10.77 1.54 13.30
CA SER A 267 11.18 2.38 12.17
C SER A 267 12.45 1.87 11.49
N LEU A 268 13.47 1.45 12.26
CA LEU A 268 14.69 0.85 11.72
C LEU A 268 14.42 -0.42 10.91
N THR A 269 13.50 -1.29 11.37
CA THR A 269 13.14 -2.52 10.64
C THR A 269 12.25 -2.28 9.43
N GLU A 270 11.40 -1.25 9.46
CA GLU A 270 10.69 -0.79 8.26
C GLU A 270 11.66 -0.22 7.22
N TRP A 271 12.59 0.66 7.61
CA TRP A 271 13.61 1.22 6.73
C TRP A 271 14.45 0.11 6.08
N ALA A 272 14.92 -0.88 6.86
CA ALA A 272 15.71 -1.99 6.36
C ALA A 272 14.95 -2.79 5.29
N ARG A 273 13.67 -3.15 5.56
CA ARG A 273 12.77 -3.80 4.59
C ARG A 273 12.48 -2.93 3.36
N SER A 274 12.43 -1.62 3.55
CA SER A 274 12.18 -0.62 2.51
C SER A 274 13.41 -0.28 1.66
N SER A 275 14.59 -0.82 2.02
CA SER A 275 15.87 -0.55 1.34
C SER A 275 16.55 -1.80 0.77
N VAL A 276 16.35 -2.98 1.38
CA VAL A 276 17.10 -4.21 1.08
C VAL A 276 16.16 -5.44 1.09
N PRO A 277 16.37 -6.43 0.20
CA PRO A 277 17.24 -6.44 -0.97
C PRO A 277 16.64 -5.66 -2.16
N PHE A 278 17.41 -5.46 -3.22
CA PHE A 278 16.95 -4.94 -4.53
C PHE A 278 16.25 -3.56 -4.48
N GLY A 279 16.72 -2.67 -3.61
CA GLY A 279 16.09 -1.37 -3.38
C GLY A 279 14.87 -1.41 -2.45
N GLY A 280 14.49 -2.59 -1.97
CA GLY A 280 13.52 -2.81 -0.91
C GLY A 280 12.08 -3.02 -1.36
N PHE A 281 11.24 -3.41 -0.41
CA PHE A 281 9.80 -3.62 -0.56
C PHE A 281 9.06 -2.93 0.60
N PRO A 282 8.74 -1.63 0.50
CA PRO A 282 8.14 -0.85 1.59
C PRO A 282 6.65 -1.15 1.84
N TRP A 283 6.05 -2.11 1.15
CA TRP A 283 4.63 -2.48 1.34
C TRP A 283 4.34 -2.91 2.78
N GLY A 284 3.19 -2.55 3.34
CA GLY A 284 2.87 -2.91 4.74
C GLY A 284 3.65 -2.11 5.81
N ARG A 285 4.23 -0.94 5.50
CA ARG A 285 4.60 0.05 6.53
C ARG A 285 3.35 0.56 7.24
N LEU A 286 3.42 0.72 8.56
CA LEU A 286 2.27 1.13 9.39
C LEU A 286 1.61 2.41 8.89
N ALA A 287 2.40 3.35 8.36
CA ALA A 287 1.93 4.59 7.73
C ALA A 287 0.78 4.39 6.72
N PHE A 288 0.86 3.36 5.86
CA PHE A 288 -0.12 3.14 4.80
C PHE A 288 -1.45 2.53 5.32
N GLY A 289 -1.46 2.01 6.55
CA GLY A 289 -2.70 1.68 7.26
C GLY A 289 -3.40 2.89 7.91
N GLN A 290 -2.81 4.09 7.83
CA GLN A 290 -3.32 5.30 8.51
C GLN A 290 -3.96 6.32 7.57
N ALA A 291 -4.28 5.98 6.33
CA ALA A 291 -4.88 6.92 5.36
C ALA A 291 -6.22 7.52 5.83
N ASP A 292 -6.97 6.84 6.71
CA ASP A 292 -8.18 7.35 7.36
C ASP A 292 -7.97 7.71 8.85
N GLY A 293 -6.73 7.62 9.33
CA GLY A 293 -6.39 7.67 10.74
C GLY A 293 -6.07 9.06 11.28
N TRP A 294 -6.03 9.16 12.61
CA TRP A 294 -5.58 10.37 13.30
C TRP A 294 -4.08 10.64 13.11
N TYR A 295 -3.30 9.64 12.69
CA TYR A 295 -1.85 9.78 12.48
C TYR A 295 -1.46 10.27 11.07
N LEU A 296 -2.39 10.30 10.10
CA LEU A 296 -2.09 10.79 8.75
C LEU A 296 -1.38 12.16 8.72
N PRO A 297 -1.76 13.18 9.52
CA PRO A 297 -1.16 14.51 9.43
C PRO A 297 0.33 14.56 9.82
N PHE A 298 0.87 13.55 10.52
CA PHE A 298 2.32 13.44 10.74
C PHE A 298 3.12 13.28 9.43
N ALA A 299 2.49 12.80 8.35
CA ALA A 299 3.12 12.70 7.04
C ALA A 299 3.59 14.06 6.53
N MET A 300 2.84 15.14 6.78
CA MET A 300 3.24 16.52 6.42
C MET A 300 4.52 16.98 7.15
N VAL A 301 4.78 16.45 8.35
CA VAL A 301 5.89 16.89 9.21
C VAL A 301 7.16 16.08 8.96
N GLY A 302 7.06 14.75 8.84
CA GLY A 302 8.22 13.87 8.70
C GLY A 302 7.97 12.62 7.86
N GLY A 303 7.04 12.71 6.92
CA GLY A 303 6.74 11.67 5.95
C GLY A 303 6.12 10.41 6.52
N ALA A 304 6.01 9.38 5.67
CA ALA A 304 5.60 8.05 6.10
C ALA A 304 6.42 7.49 7.30
N PRO A 305 7.75 7.69 7.41
CA PRO A 305 8.54 7.23 8.55
C PRO A 305 8.04 7.77 9.91
N LEU A 306 7.64 9.05 9.97
CA LEU A 306 7.11 9.66 11.20
C LEU A 306 5.70 9.15 11.54
N VAL A 307 4.85 8.88 10.55
CA VAL A 307 3.53 8.25 10.79
C VAL A 307 3.73 6.86 11.38
N SER A 308 4.58 6.02 10.77
CA SER A 308 4.89 4.69 11.29
C SER A 308 5.45 4.74 12.72
N PHE A 309 6.35 5.69 13.00
CA PHE A 309 6.88 5.91 14.34
C PHE A 309 5.79 6.32 15.34
N ALA A 310 4.89 7.23 14.98
CA ALA A 310 3.80 7.68 15.86
C ALA A 310 2.81 6.56 16.23
N VAL A 311 2.46 5.70 15.26
CA VAL A 311 1.66 4.49 15.49
C VAL A 311 2.40 3.51 16.40
N ALA A 312 3.67 3.21 16.09
CA ALA A 312 4.48 2.29 16.89
C ALA A 312 4.70 2.79 18.32
N LEU A 313 4.94 4.10 18.49
CA LEU A 313 5.12 4.76 19.77
C LEU A 313 3.85 4.69 20.62
N THR A 314 2.68 4.93 20.03
CA THR A 314 1.41 4.76 20.74
C THR A 314 1.20 3.31 21.16
N GLY A 315 1.53 2.34 20.30
CA GLY A 315 1.46 0.91 20.64
C GLY A 315 2.42 0.48 21.75
N THR A 316 3.68 0.94 21.74
CA THR A 316 4.63 0.65 22.83
C THR A 316 4.25 1.38 24.13
N GLY A 317 3.63 2.55 24.02
CA GLY A 317 2.99 3.28 25.12
C GLY A 317 1.83 2.52 25.75
N LEU A 318 0.92 1.98 24.93
CA LEU A 318 -0.18 1.11 25.38
C LEU A 318 0.36 -0.14 26.10
N ALA A 319 1.40 -0.78 25.55
CA ALA A 319 2.08 -1.89 26.21
C ALA A 319 2.71 -1.48 27.56
N ALA A 320 3.29 -0.28 27.67
CA ALA A 320 3.83 0.25 28.92
C ALA A 320 2.75 0.53 29.96
N LEU A 321 1.64 1.13 29.55
CA LEU A 321 0.49 1.43 30.39
C LEU A 321 -0.14 0.14 30.93
N ALA A 322 -0.44 -0.83 30.06
CA ALA A 322 -1.00 -2.12 30.44
C ALA A 322 -0.07 -2.88 31.43
N LEU A 323 1.23 -2.92 31.16
CA LEU A 323 2.21 -3.55 32.07
C LEU A 323 2.43 -2.78 33.38
N GLY A 324 2.12 -1.49 33.43
CA GLY A 324 2.14 -0.67 34.65
C GLY A 324 0.92 -0.96 35.52
N VAL A 325 -0.28 -0.84 34.94
CA VAL A 325 -1.57 -1.10 35.61
C VAL A 325 -1.64 -2.54 36.12
N LEU A 326 -1.29 -3.54 35.31
CA LEU A 326 -1.28 -4.95 35.71
C LEU A 326 -0.33 -5.26 36.88
N ARG A 327 0.72 -4.46 37.09
CA ARG A 327 1.60 -4.59 38.27
C ARG A 327 1.03 -3.88 39.48
N SER A 328 0.47 -2.67 39.31
CA SER A 328 -0.21 -1.94 40.38
C SER A 328 -1.35 -2.76 41.00
N LEU A 329 -2.20 -3.37 40.16
CA LEU A 329 -3.32 -4.22 40.59
C LEU A 329 -2.92 -5.52 41.30
N ARG A 330 -1.68 -6.00 41.12
CA ARG A 330 -1.18 -7.19 41.83
C ARG A 330 -0.73 -6.89 43.26
N GLY A 331 -0.50 -5.60 43.56
CA GLY A 331 -0.10 -5.07 44.86
C GLY A 331 1.33 -5.47 45.27
N PRO A 332 1.94 -4.74 46.22
CA PRO A 332 3.05 -5.27 46.99
C PRO A 332 2.50 -6.30 47.98
N ARG A 333 2.13 -7.49 47.48
CA ARG A 333 1.89 -8.63 48.37
C ARG A 333 3.22 -8.97 49.03
N GLY A 334 3.34 -8.60 50.31
CA GLY A 334 4.43 -9.06 51.16
C GLY A 334 4.34 -10.57 51.26
N ASP A 335 5.31 -11.27 50.71
CA ASP A 335 5.48 -12.70 50.88
C ASP A 335 6.76 -12.91 51.70
N ASN A 336 6.58 -12.80 53.03
CA ASN A 336 7.60 -13.12 54.01
C ASN A 336 7.46 -14.61 54.45
N SER A 337 7.03 -15.47 53.51
CA SER A 337 6.66 -16.87 53.75
C SER A 337 7.22 -17.82 52.68
N GLY A 338 8.52 -18.11 52.79
CA GLY A 338 9.03 -19.49 52.66
C GLY A 338 9.05 -20.21 51.31
N VAL A 339 8.50 -19.67 50.20
CA VAL A 339 8.46 -20.39 48.89
C VAL A 339 9.39 -19.78 47.82
N ALA A 340 10.42 -19.05 48.25
CA ALA A 340 11.38 -18.35 47.37
C ALA A 340 12.55 -19.23 46.87
N ALA A 341 12.29 -20.48 46.44
CA ALA A 341 13.34 -21.41 45.99
C ALA A 341 13.24 -21.88 44.52
N VAL A 342 12.09 -21.73 43.85
CA VAL A 342 11.87 -22.25 42.48
C VAL A 342 11.36 -21.15 41.54
N THR A 343 12.28 -20.31 41.03
CA THR A 343 12.21 -19.55 39.73
C THR A 343 13.35 -18.51 39.58
N SER A 344 14.52 -18.75 40.17
CA SER A 344 15.69 -17.87 40.10
C SER A 344 16.46 -17.97 38.76
N ASN A 345 15.85 -17.57 37.63
CA ASN A 345 16.64 -17.28 36.42
C ASN A 345 16.02 -16.27 35.42
N THR A 346 15.18 -15.35 35.87
CA THR A 346 14.87 -14.14 35.08
C THR A 346 15.88 -13.04 35.39
N PRO A 347 16.62 -12.50 34.40
CA PRO A 347 17.50 -11.36 34.63
C PRO A 347 16.69 -10.17 35.17
N ARG A 348 17.04 -9.69 36.38
CA ARG A 348 16.47 -8.52 37.09
C ARG A 348 16.70 -7.15 36.39
N TRP A 349 16.78 -7.14 35.08
CA TRP A 349 17.27 -6.02 34.27
C TRP A 349 16.08 -5.18 33.78
N GLY A 350 15.72 -4.15 34.56
CA GLY A 350 14.73 -3.12 34.20
C GLY A 350 13.31 -3.28 34.78
N ALA A 351 13.04 -4.34 35.55
CA ALA A 351 11.68 -4.60 36.08
C ALA A 351 11.21 -3.59 37.16
N ALA A 352 12.14 -3.02 37.94
CA ALA A 352 11.83 -2.26 39.16
C ALA A 352 11.65 -0.73 38.98
N ARG A 353 11.61 -0.21 37.74
CA ARG A 353 11.66 1.26 37.48
C ARG A 353 10.53 1.81 36.60
N LEU A 354 9.55 1.00 36.20
CA LEU A 354 8.26 1.46 35.65
C LEU A 354 7.10 1.37 36.67
N THR A 355 7.41 0.94 37.90
CA THR A 355 6.47 0.71 38.99
C THR A 355 6.15 1.97 39.81
N SER A 356 6.80 3.11 39.55
CA SER A 356 6.36 4.38 40.09
C SER A 356 5.12 4.88 39.33
N TRP A 357 4.20 5.53 40.06
CA TRP A 357 3.03 6.21 39.49
C TRP A 357 3.40 7.08 38.27
N ASN A 358 4.51 7.82 38.37
CA ASN A 358 5.06 8.65 37.31
C ASN A 358 5.32 7.88 35.99
N GLY A 359 5.67 6.59 36.05
CA GLY A 359 5.85 5.74 34.88
C GLY A 359 4.53 5.34 34.20
N ILE A 360 3.47 5.17 35.00
CA ILE A 360 2.10 4.93 34.50
C ILE A 360 1.55 6.21 33.88
N VAL A 361 1.68 7.34 34.58
CA VAL A 361 1.27 8.67 34.07
C VAL A 361 2.01 9.01 32.78
N ALA A 362 3.33 8.82 32.70
CA ALA A 362 4.08 9.07 31.47
C ALA A 362 3.62 8.19 30.29
N ALA A 363 3.28 6.92 30.54
CA ALA A 363 2.73 6.03 29.52
C ALA A 363 1.32 6.46 29.07
N ALA A 364 0.45 6.85 30.00
CA ALA A 364 -0.89 7.36 29.69
C ALA A 364 -0.83 8.68 28.91
N MET A 365 0.02 9.62 29.33
CA MET A 365 0.25 10.89 28.63
C MET A 365 0.77 10.66 27.22
N LEU A 366 1.71 9.72 27.01
CA LEU A 366 2.21 9.38 25.68
C LEU A 366 1.10 8.80 24.78
N VAL A 367 0.27 7.89 25.31
CA VAL A 367 -0.87 7.30 24.60
C VAL A 367 -1.94 8.35 24.24
N ALA A 368 -2.12 9.39 25.06
CA ALA A 368 -3.05 10.47 24.79
C ALA A 368 -2.47 11.55 23.85
N ILE A 369 -1.23 11.99 24.08
CA ILE A 369 -0.59 13.09 23.34
C ILE A 369 -0.41 12.73 21.87
N VAL A 370 0.15 11.57 21.53
CA VAL A 370 0.52 11.29 20.13
C VAL A 370 -0.69 11.31 19.18
N PRO A 371 -1.83 10.65 19.49
CA PRO A 371 -3.01 10.73 18.65
C PRO A 371 -3.68 12.11 18.67
N VAL A 372 -3.72 12.79 19.83
CA VAL A 372 -4.28 14.16 19.94
C VAL A 372 -3.46 15.17 19.14
N THR A 373 -2.12 15.06 19.15
CA THR A 373 -1.24 15.86 18.28
C THR A 373 -1.55 15.60 16.81
N GLY A 374 -1.84 14.36 16.42
CA GLY A 374 -2.31 14.04 15.07
C GLY A 374 -3.63 14.73 14.71
N VAL A 375 -4.61 14.73 15.62
CA VAL A 375 -5.89 15.45 15.44
C VAL A 375 -5.68 16.96 15.34
N ILE A 376 -4.80 17.55 16.15
CA ILE A 376 -4.46 18.99 16.09
C ILE A 376 -3.73 19.31 14.77
N LEU A 377 -2.74 18.50 14.37
CA LEU A 377 -2.03 18.68 13.10
C LEU A 377 -2.95 18.60 11.88
N ARG A 378 -4.11 17.93 11.98
CA ARG A 378 -5.13 17.91 10.92
C ARG A 378 -5.62 19.32 10.57
N THR A 379 -5.69 20.25 11.53
CA THR A 379 -6.12 21.64 11.24
C THR A 379 -5.01 22.50 10.63
N ALA A 380 -3.80 21.97 10.50
CA ALA A 380 -2.68 22.60 9.79
C ALA A 380 -2.48 22.01 8.38
N LEU A 381 -3.27 21.00 7.98
CA LEU A 381 -3.29 20.52 6.60
C LEU A 381 -3.94 21.58 5.69
N PRO A 382 -3.47 21.70 4.43
CA PRO A 382 -4.16 22.52 3.43
C PRO A 382 -5.59 22.07 3.23
N GLY A 383 -6.51 23.02 3.12
CA GLY A 383 -7.88 22.75 2.69
C GLY A 383 -7.93 22.09 1.31
N PRO A 384 -9.00 21.33 1.00
CA PRO A 384 -9.18 20.69 -0.32
C PRO A 384 -9.10 21.64 -1.53
N GLU A 385 -9.41 22.92 -1.32
CA GLU A 385 -9.41 23.98 -2.35
C GLU A 385 -8.18 24.91 -2.27
N ASP A 386 -7.30 24.75 -1.27
CA ASP A 386 -6.18 25.66 -1.04
C ASP A 386 -5.14 25.56 -2.16
N GLY A 387 -5.02 26.60 -2.98
CA GLY A 387 -3.91 26.74 -3.93
C GLY A 387 -3.92 28.08 -4.66
N ASN A 388 -2.92 28.28 -5.51
CA ASN A 388 -2.70 29.56 -6.17
C ASN A 388 -3.49 29.68 -7.49
N ARG A 389 -3.85 28.54 -8.10
CA ARG A 389 -4.57 28.46 -9.38
C ARG A 389 -5.26 27.10 -9.50
N PRO A 390 -6.55 27.02 -9.90
CA PRO A 390 -7.19 25.75 -10.22
C PRO A 390 -6.70 25.19 -11.57
N ILE A 391 -6.72 23.86 -11.72
CA ILE A 391 -6.59 23.13 -12.99
C ILE A 391 -7.71 22.10 -13.08
N THR A 392 -8.33 21.92 -14.25
CA THR A 392 -9.28 20.82 -14.48
C THR A 392 -8.56 19.62 -15.08
N VAL A 393 -8.55 18.49 -14.40
CA VAL A 393 -7.85 17.27 -14.83
C VAL A 393 -8.85 16.17 -15.12
N ALA A 394 -8.65 15.46 -16.22
CA ALA A 394 -9.33 14.20 -16.51
C ALA A 394 -8.40 13.01 -16.25
N ALA A 395 -8.87 11.98 -15.56
CA ALA A 395 -8.20 10.67 -15.46
C ALA A 395 -9.03 9.63 -16.22
N ILE A 396 -8.41 8.91 -17.16
CA ILE A 396 -9.09 7.93 -18.02
C ILE A 396 -8.75 6.52 -17.55
N GLN A 397 -9.78 5.69 -17.40
CA GLN A 397 -9.68 4.28 -17.09
C GLN A 397 -10.29 3.50 -18.26
N GLY A 398 -9.46 2.98 -19.17
CA GLY A 398 -9.93 2.24 -20.36
C GLY A 398 -10.34 0.80 -20.07
N SER A 399 -9.80 0.17 -19.02
CA SER A 399 -9.81 -1.28 -18.84
C SER A 399 -9.01 -2.04 -19.93
N VAL A 400 -8.97 -3.37 -19.81
CA VAL A 400 -8.21 -4.29 -20.67
C VAL A 400 -9.13 -5.34 -21.27
N PRO A 401 -8.80 -5.96 -22.41
CA PRO A 401 -9.62 -7.04 -22.98
C PRO A 401 -9.69 -8.28 -22.06
N GLN A 402 -8.62 -8.56 -21.30
CA GLN A 402 -8.56 -9.67 -20.35
C GLN A 402 -7.59 -9.37 -19.20
N LEU A 403 -7.76 -10.01 -18.04
CA LEU A 403 -6.83 -9.91 -16.91
C LEU A 403 -5.74 -10.97 -16.97
N GLY A 404 -4.66 -10.77 -16.20
CA GLY A 404 -3.51 -11.68 -16.15
C GLY A 404 -2.24 -11.06 -16.75
N LEU A 405 -1.22 -11.88 -16.92
CA LEU A 405 0.08 -11.46 -17.48
C LEU A 405 0.02 -11.15 -19.00
N ASP A 406 -1.04 -11.62 -19.66
CA ASP A 406 -1.25 -11.53 -21.11
C ASP A 406 -2.37 -10.52 -21.46
N PHE A 407 -2.61 -9.54 -20.58
CA PHE A 407 -3.66 -8.51 -20.74
C PHE A 407 -3.50 -7.65 -22.01
N ASN A 408 -2.27 -7.55 -22.51
CA ASN A 408 -1.84 -6.79 -23.68
C ASN A 408 -1.43 -7.68 -24.87
N ALA A 409 -1.78 -8.97 -24.86
CA ALA A 409 -1.45 -9.87 -25.98
C ALA A 409 -2.19 -9.53 -27.29
N GLN A 410 -3.32 -8.80 -27.19
CA GLN A 410 -4.06 -8.28 -28.34
C GLN A 410 -3.51 -6.90 -28.71
N ARG A 411 -2.73 -6.82 -29.79
CA ARG A 411 -2.06 -5.58 -30.25
C ARG A 411 -3.04 -4.40 -30.28
N ARG A 412 -2.70 -3.31 -29.57
CA ARG A 412 -3.42 -2.04 -29.52
C ARG A 412 -4.75 -2.08 -28.74
N ALA A 413 -5.18 -3.24 -28.22
CA ALA A 413 -6.49 -3.36 -27.59
C ALA A 413 -6.58 -2.56 -26.27
N VAL A 414 -5.46 -2.32 -25.58
CA VAL A 414 -5.44 -1.46 -24.39
C VAL A 414 -5.46 0.01 -24.82
N LEU A 415 -4.69 0.38 -25.85
CA LEU A 415 -4.73 1.73 -26.42
C LEU A 415 -6.14 2.11 -26.87
N ASP A 416 -6.77 1.27 -27.68
CA ASP A 416 -8.10 1.50 -28.27
C ASP A 416 -9.18 1.68 -27.19
N ASN A 417 -9.02 1.05 -26.03
CA ASN A 417 -9.91 1.26 -24.89
C ASN A 417 -9.75 2.66 -24.26
N HIS A 418 -8.54 3.19 -24.16
CA HIS A 418 -8.28 4.52 -23.61
C HIS A 418 -8.64 5.64 -24.60
N VAL A 419 -8.38 5.42 -25.90
CA VAL A 419 -8.82 6.29 -27.00
C VAL A 419 -10.34 6.43 -26.97
N ARG A 420 -11.08 5.32 -27.09
CA ARG A 420 -12.55 5.31 -27.09
C ARG A 420 -13.17 5.94 -25.84
N ARG A 421 -12.60 5.70 -24.65
CA ARG A 421 -13.08 6.34 -23.41
C ARG A 421 -12.76 7.84 -23.35
N THR A 422 -11.70 8.29 -24.04
CA THR A 422 -11.38 9.72 -24.20
C THR A 422 -12.32 10.39 -25.20
N GLU A 423 -12.68 9.72 -26.30
CA GLU A 423 -13.70 10.19 -27.27
C GLU A 423 -15.10 10.25 -26.66
N GLU A 424 -15.47 9.29 -25.79
CA GLU A 424 -16.69 9.34 -24.98
C GLU A 424 -16.70 10.59 -24.09
N LEU A 425 -15.59 10.88 -23.40
CA LEU A 425 -15.45 12.10 -22.62
C LEU A 425 -15.54 13.36 -23.49
N ALA A 426 -14.92 13.38 -24.67
CA ALA A 426 -15.02 14.49 -25.62
C ALA A 426 -16.48 14.76 -26.04
N ARG A 427 -17.27 13.71 -26.29
CA ARG A 427 -18.72 13.81 -26.57
C ARG A 427 -19.51 14.28 -25.36
N ASP A 428 -19.15 13.87 -24.15
CA ASP A 428 -19.78 14.36 -22.91
C ASP A 428 -19.47 15.86 -22.67
N ILE A 429 -18.26 16.32 -22.98
CA ILE A 429 -17.89 17.75 -22.92
C ILE A 429 -18.68 18.55 -23.96
N ALA A 430 -18.71 18.08 -25.22
CA ALA A 430 -19.45 18.74 -26.30
C ALA A 430 -20.97 18.84 -26.01
N ALA A 431 -21.52 17.88 -25.27
CA ALA A 431 -22.92 17.87 -24.83
C ALA A 431 -23.16 18.60 -23.48
N GLY A 432 -22.14 19.24 -22.89
CA GLY A 432 -22.25 19.96 -21.63
C GLY A 432 -22.41 19.09 -20.38
N ARG A 433 -22.21 17.76 -20.49
CA ARG A 433 -22.29 16.79 -19.38
C ARG A 433 -21.00 16.70 -18.56
N ALA A 434 -19.88 17.13 -19.12
CA ALA A 434 -18.58 17.17 -18.46
C ALA A 434 -17.87 18.52 -18.69
N ARG A 435 -17.01 18.94 -17.75
CA ARG A 435 -16.17 20.14 -17.90
C ARG A 435 -14.97 19.82 -18.81
N GLN A 436 -14.63 20.76 -19.69
CA GLN A 436 -13.40 20.72 -20.48
C GLN A 436 -12.16 20.57 -19.57
N PRO A 437 -11.34 19.51 -19.70
CA PRO A 437 -10.09 19.39 -18.99
C PRO A 437 -9.01 20.28 -19.61
N ASP A 438 -8.11 20.75 -18.74
CA ASP A 438 -6.84 21.39 -19.09
C ASP A 438 -5.77 20.36 -19.49
N VAL A 439 -5.85 19.15 -18.93
CA VAL A 439 -4.96 18.02 -19.18
C VAL A 439 -5.69 16.71 -18.93
N VAL A 440 -5.41 15.70 -19.75
CA VAL A 440 -5.87 14.32 -19.58
C VAL A 440 -4.69 13.46 -19.12
N ILE A 441 -4.94 12.54 -18.19
CA ILE A 441 -3.94 11.59 -17.69
C ILE A 441 -4.45 10.18 -17.98
N TRP A 442 -3.64 9.41 -18.71
CA TRP A 442 -3.87 7.99 -18.93
C TRP A 442 -3.01 7.13 -17.97
N PRO A 443 -3.38 5.85 -17.74
CA PRO A 443 -2.66 4.96 -16.84
C PRO A 443 -1.31 4.47 -17.38
N GLU A 444 -0.55 3.77 -16.53
CA GLU A 444 0.64 3.01 -16.94
C GLU A 444 0.29 1.98 -18.02
N ASN A 445 1.14 1.87 -19.05
CA ASN A 445 0.93 0.98 -20.20
C ASN A 445 -0.48 1.09 -20.83
N SER A 446 -1.02 2.31 -20.86
CA SER A 446 -2.24 2.67 -21.58
C SER A 446 -2.10 2.51 -23.09
N SER A 447 -0.90 2.80 -23.64
CA SER A 447 -0.48 2.36 -24.96
C SER A 447 0.32 1.08 -24.81
N ASP A 448 -0.28 -0.05 -25.17
CA ASP A 448 0.33 -1.39 -25.11
C ASP A 448 1.32 -1.69 -26.25
N ILE A 449 1.39 -0.79 -27.23
CA ILE A 449 2.41 -0.74 -28.27
C ILE A 449 3.14 0.60 -28.21
N ASP A 450 4.43 0.60 -28.57
CA ASP A 450 5.30 1.77 -28.59
C ASP A 450 4.79 2.83 -29.59
N PRO A 451 4.24 3.99 -29.13
CA PRO A 451 3.66 4.98 -30.02
C PRO A 451 4.70 5.83 -30.76
N LEU A 452 5.98 5.73 -30.42
CA LEU A 452 7.07 6.39 -31.15
C LEU A 452 7.52 5.56 -32.35
N ARG A 453 7.27 4.24 -32.33
CA ARG A 453 7.61 3.30 -33.40
C ARG A 453 6.39 2.81 -34.21
N ASN A 454 5.16 3.08 -33.76
CA ASN A 454 3.91 2.67 -34.43
C ASN A 454 3.09 3.90 -34.84
N ALA A 455 3.08 4.23 -36.14
CA ALA A 455 2.40 5.42 -36.66
C ALA A 455 0.86 5.39 -36.45
N ASP A 456 0.26 4.20 -36.44
CA ASP A 456 -1.16 4.02 -36.14
C ASP A 456 -1.48 4.35 -34.68
N ALA A 457 -0.64 3.94 -33.73
CA ALA A 457 -0.77 4.33 -32.33
C ALA A 457 -0.61 5.85 -32.15
N ALA A 458 0.39 6.45 -32.80
CA ALA A 458 0.60 7.89 -32.79
C ALA A 458 -0.62 8.65 -33.34
N GLN A 459 -1.24 8.17 -34.41
CA GLN A 459 -2.42 8.77 -35.02
C GLN A 459 -3.63 8.76 -34.08
N GLU A 460 -3.93 7.62 -33.44
CA GLU A 460 -5.06 7.46 -32.51
C GLU A 460 -4.89 8.35 -31.26
N ILE A 461 -3.68 8.39 -30.69
CA ILE A 461 -3.38 9.26 -29.54
C ILE A 461 -3.53 10.74 -29.91
N SER A 462 -3.02 11.12 -31.09
CA SER A 462 -3.15 12.49 -31.60
C SER A 462 -4.62 12.86 -31.83
N GLN A 463 -5.42 11.93 -32.36
CA GLN A 463 -6.87 12.12 -32.56
C GLN A 463 -7.60 12.29 -31.23
N ALA A 464 -7.38 11.41 -30.26
CA ALA A 464 -7.97 11.52 -28.93
C ALA A 464 -7.63 12.86 -28.25
N SER A 465 -6.39 13.34 -28.40
CA SER A 465 -5.93 14.65 -27.89
C SER A 465 -6.60 15.83 -28.59
N ARG A 466 -6.81 15.76 -29.92
CA ARG A 466 -7.57 16.76 -30.70
C ARG A 466 -9.04 16.81 -30.27
N ASP A 467 -9.69 15.66 -30.15
CA ASP A 467 -11.13 15.58 -29.87
C ASP A 467 -11.48 16.03 -28.45
N VAL A 468 -10.69 15.61 -27.46
CA VAL A 468 -10.82 16.10 -26.08
C VAL A 468 -10.27 17.53 -25.90
N LYS A 469 -9.64 18.10 -26.93
CA LYS A 469 -9.05 19.44 -26.98
C LYS A 469 -8.04 19.72 -25.86
N ALA A 470 -7.30 18.70 -25.43
CA ALA A 470 -6.34 18.82 -24.34
C ALA A 470 -5.12 17.89 -24.55
N PRO A 471 -3.95 18.25 -24.01
CA PRO A 471 -2.79 17.36 -24.01
C PRO A 471 -3.05 16.14 -23.12
N ILE A 472 -2.45 15.01 -23.49
CA ILE A 472 -2.60 13.72 -22.81
C ILE A 472 -1.24 13.29 -22.23
N LEU A 473 -1.18 12.95 -20.95
CA LEU A 473 -0.09 12.17 -20.36
C LEU A 473 -0.33 10.68 -20.67
N VAL A 474 0.36 10.17 -21.67
CA VAL A 474 0.23 8.80 -22.17
C VAL A 474 1.25 7.90 -21.47
N GLY A 475 0.77 6.92 -20.71
CA GLY A 475 1.63 5.85 -20.20
C GLY A 475 1.88 4.80 -21.28
N ALA A 476 3.14 4.55 -21.62
CA ALA A 476 3.56 3.63 -22.67
C ALA A 476 4.81 2.84 -22.28
N VAL A 477 4.93 1.63 -22.83
CA VAL A 477 6.16 0.82 -22.73
C VAL A 477 6.96 1.04 -24.02
N LEU A 478 8.14 1.65 -23.88
CA LEU A 478 8.99 2.03 -25.00
C LEU A 478 10.20 1.10 -25.11
N VAL A 479 10.55 0.72 -26.34
CA VAL A 479 11.71 -0.15 -26.58
C VAL A 479 12.89 0.72 -26.99
N ASN A 480 13.98 0.65 -26.23
CA ASN A 480 15.19 1.41 -26.48
C ASN A 480 15.97 0.84 -27.69
N ASP A 481 17.02 1.53 -28.13
CA ASP A 481 17.85 1.08 -29.27
C ASP A 481 18.74 -0.11 -28.90
N ASP A 482 19.18 -0.19 -27.64
CA ASP A 482 19.90 -1.33 -27.06
C ASP A 482 19.00 -2.55 -26.75
N ARG A 483 17.73 -2.51 -27.20
CA ARG A 483 16.68 -3.52 -26.96
C ARG A 483 16.21 -3.64 -25.51
N THR A 484 16.69 -2.81 -24.58
CA THR A 484 16.08 -2.68 -23.25
C THR A 484 14.75 -1.93 -23.34
N THR A 485 14.06 -1.75 -22.21
CA THR A 485 12.70 -1.22 -22.19
C THR A 485 12.57 -0.12 -21.13
N THR A 486 11.75 0.90 -21.40
CA THR A 486 11.47 2.01 -20.48
C THR A 486 9.96 2.14 -20.27
N ASN A 487 9.54 2.13 -19.00
CA ASN A 487 8.15 2.37 -18.62
C ASN A 487 7.98 3.89 -18.48
N SER A 488 7.20 4.48 -19.37
CA SER A 488 7.32 5.89 -19.73
C SER A 488 5.97 6.60 -19.66
N VAL A 489 5.96 7.87 -19.26
CA VAL A 489 4.80 8.77 -19.35
C VAL A 489 5.17 9.95 -20.22
N ILE A 490 4.48 10.11 -21.34
CA ILE A 490 4.81 11.07 -22.41
C ILE A 490 3.70 12.12 -22.49
N VAL A 491 4.06 13.41 -22.51
CA VAL A 491 3.11 14.48 -22.83
C VAL A 491 2.84 14.48 -24.33
N TRP A 492 1.59 14.32 -24.74
CA TRP A 492 1.18 14.31 -26.14
C TRP A 492 0.28 15.50 -26.47
N ASN A 493 0.59 16.23 -27.55
CA ASN A 493 0.02 17.55 -27.86
C ASN A 493 -0.67 17.56 -29.24
N GLY A 494 -1.70 16.73 -29.45
CA GLY A 494 -2.40 16.63 -30.73
C GLY A 494 -1.44 16.43 -31.91
N ASP A 495 -1.56 17.27 -32.95
CA ASP A 495 -0.72 17.25 -34.16
C ASP A 495 0.75 17.56 -33.92
N ALA A 496 1.10 18.24 -32.81
CA ALA A 496 2.50 18.46 -32.44
C ALA A 496 3.17 17.20 -31.87
N GLY A 497 2.38 16.14 -31.58
CA GLY A 497 2.89 14.84 -31.19
C GLY A 497 3.50 14.79 -29.78
N PRO A 498 4.47 13.89 -29.54
CA PRO A 498 5.10 13.71 -28.24
C PRO A 498 6.02 14.89 -27.87
N GLY A 499 5.99 15.29 -26.61
CA GLY A 499 6.83 16.32 -26.00
C GLY A 499 7.66 15.78 -24.83
N GLU A 500 7.62 16.47 -23.68
CA GLU A 500 8.32 16.03 -22.47
C GLU A 500 7.89 14.63 -22.02
N ARG A 501 8.82 13.89 -21.41
CA ARG A 501 8.67 12.49 -21.05
C ARG A 501 9.33 12.23 -19.70
N HIS A 502 8.67 11.43 -18.87
CA HIS A 502 9.24 10.87 -17.65
C HIS A 502 9.38 9.35 -17.78
N ASP A 503 10.55 8.83 -17.41
CA ASP A 503 10.84 7.41 -17.32
C ASP A 503 10.90 6.95 -15.86
N LYS A 504 10.16 5.88 -15.56
CA LYS A 504 10.08 5.23 -14.25
C LYS A 504 11.48 4.95 -13.70
N LYS A 505 11.75 5.36 -12.45
CA LYS A 505 13.06 5.26 -11.81
C LYS A 505 13.18 4.03 -10.93
N ILE A 506 12.14 3.70 -10.18
CA ILE A 506 12.13 2.57 -9.24
C ILE A 506 11.43 1.38 -9.91
N ILE A 507 12.21 0.67 -10.71
CA ILE A 507 11.76 -0.50 -11.46
C ILE A 507 11.40 -1.65 -10.52
N GLN A 508 10.27 -2.31 -10.76
CA GLN A 508 9.75 -3.40 -9.93
C GLN A 508 10.57 -4.71 -10.13
N PRO A 509 11.22 -5.24 -9.07
CA PRO A 509 11.88 -6.54 -9.13
C PRO A 509 10.86 -7.68 -9.34
N PHE A 510 11.29 -8.74 -10.02
CA PHE A 510 10.53 -9.95 -10.38
C PHE A 510 9.37 -9.74 -11.37
N GLY A 511 9.06 -8.51 -11.77
CA GLY A 511 8.10 -8.19 -12.83
C GLY A 511 8.77 -7.50 -14.02
N GLU A 512 9.21 -6.26 -13.81
CA GLU A 512 9.83 -5.43 -14.85
C GLU A 512 11.30 -5.79 -15.10
N TYR A 513 11.99 -6.34 -14.10
CA TYR A 513 13.29 -6.98 -14.27
C TYR A 513 13.47 -8.12 -13.28
N LEU A 514 14.38 -9.06 -13.55
CA LEU A 514 14.66 -10.18 -12.64
C LEU A 514 16.10 -10.11 -12.10
N PRO A 515 16.29 -9.77 -10.81
CA PRO A 515 17.58 -9.90 -10.15
C PRO A 515 18.06 -11.35 -10.23
N TYR A 516 19.32 -11.59 -10.58
CA TYR A 516 19.91 -12.94 -10.68
C TYR A 516 19.09 -13.92 -11.54
N ARG A 517 18.60 -13.48 -12.72
CA ARG A 517 17.76 -14.30 -13.64
C ARG A 517 18.24 -15.74 -13.80
N ASP A 518 19.54 -15.96 -14.01
CA ASP A 518 20.10 -17.31 -14.20
C ASP A 518 19.94 -18.20 -12.98
N PHE A 519 20.00 -17.67 -11.76
CA PHE A 519 19.67 -18.42 -10.55
C PHE A 519 18.18 -18.77 -10.52
N PHE A 520 17.28 -17.81 -10.74
CA PHE A 520 15.83 -18.05 -10.66
C PHE A 520 15.27 -18.96 -11.76
N ARG A 521 15.90 -19.02 -12.94
CA ARG A 521 15.60 -19.99 -14.00
C ARG A 521 15.65 -21.45 -13.51
N HIS A 522 16.46 -21.77 -12.50
CA HIS A 522 16.52 -23.12 -11.92
C HIS A 522 15.26 -23.50 -11.12
N PHE A 523 14.39 -22.54 -10.80
CA PHE A 523 13.20 -22.76 -9.97
C PHE A 523 11.90 -22.53 -10.74
N SER A 524 11.90 -21.75 -11.83
CA SER A 524 10.71 -21.51 -12.65
C SER A 524 11.01 -20.86 -14.01
N ASP A 525 10.37 -21.38 -15.05
CA ASP A 525 10.40 -20.82 -16.41
C ASP A 525 9.75 -19.42 -16.50
N TYR A 526 8.94 -19.01 -15.50
CA TYR A 526 8.45 -17.64 -15.38
C TYR A 526 9.60 -16.60 -15.29
N ALA A 527 10.83 -17.04 -14.97
CA ALA A 527 12.03 -16.20 -14.96
C ALA A 527 12.32 -15.53 -16.32
N ASP A 528 11.90 -16.14 -17.42
CA ASP A 528 12.07 -15.62 -18.79
C ASP A 528 10.92 -14.70 -19.24
N ARG A 529 9.81 -14.67 -18.49
CA ARG A 529 8.71 -13.70 -18.71
C ARG A 529 8.94 -12.35 -18.04
N ALA A 530 9.86 -12.28 -17.07
CA ALA A 530 10.24 -11.01 -16.45
C ALA A 530 10.96 -10.10 -17.44
N GLY A 531 10.67 -8.80 -17.42
CA GLY A 531 11.13 -7.85 -18.44
C GLY A 531 12.63 -7.53 -18.43
N TYR A 532 13.00 -6.60 -19.31
CA TYR A 532 14.34 -6.00 -19.42
C TYR A 532 14.25 -4.49 -19.24
N PHE A 533 13.48 -4.05 -18.24
CA PHE A 533 13.27 -2.64 -17.98
C PHE A 533 14.48 -2.00 -17.28
N VAL A 534 14.83 -0.79 -17.70
CA VAL A 534 15.92 0.02 -17.14
C VAL A 534 15.38 1.29 -16.47
N PRO A 535 16.03 1.78 -15.40
CA PRO A 535 15.59 2.98 -14.69
C PRO A 535 15.83 4.27 -15.47
N GLY A 536 14.87 5.18 -15.42
CA GLY A 536 15.01 6.55 -15.92
C GLY A 536 15.95 7.44 -15.09
N THR A 537 16.39 8.56 -15.69
CA THR A 537 17.40 9.47 -15.11
C THR A 537 16.93 10.91 -14.86
N GLY A 538 15.70 11.28 -15.26
CA GLY A 538 15.16 12.64 -15.09
C GLY A 538 14.93 13.06 -13.63
N ASP A 539 14.24 14.18 -13.39
CA ASP A 539 13.88 14.64 -12.03
C ASP A 539 12.54 14.09 -11.52
N GLY A 540 11.66 13.66 -12.42
CA GLY A 540 10.31 13.15 -12.10
C GLY A 540 9.19 14.12 -12.46
N VAL A 541 9.48 15.20 -13.19
CA VAL A 541 8.51 16.20 -13.65
C VAL A 541 8.29 16.07 -15.17
N VAL A 542 7.07 16.36 -15.60
CA VAL A 542 6.78 16.79 -16.98
C VAL A 542 5.96 18.08 -16.96
N HIS A 543 6.19 18.95 -17.94
CA HIS A 543 5.46 20.22 -18.08
C HIS A 543 4.37 20.12 -19.13
N VAL A 544 3.16 20.55 -18.75
CA VAL A 544 2.00 20.57 -19.62
C VAL A 544 1.52 22.00 -19.82
N ARG A 545 1.26 22.41 -21.07
CA ARG A 545 0.54 23.65 -21.35
C ARG A 545 -0.97 23.37 -21.25
N PRO A 546 -1.71 23.99 -20.31
CA PRO A 546 -3.15 23.75 -20.15
C PRO A 546 -3.94 24.05 -21.43
N ALA A 547 -4.98 23.26 -21.71
CA ALA A 547 -5.92 23.51 -22.80
C ALA A 547 -6.59 24.90 -22.70
N GLY A 548 -6.94 25.35 -21.49
CA GLY A 548 -7.45 26.70 -21.24
C GLY A 548 -6.41 27.83 -21.36
N GLY A 549 -5.16 27.50 -21.69
CA GLY A 549 -4.04 28.43 -21.79
C GLY A 549 -3.39 28.79 -20.45
N GLY A 550 -2.49 29.78 -20.50
CA GLY A 550 -1.72 30.24 -19.34
C GLY A 550 -0.39 29.50 -19.14
N ALA A 551 0.18 29.65 -17.95
CA ALA A 551 1.52 29.12 -17.65
C ALA A 551 1.56 27.58 -17.65
N PRO A 552 2.66 26.96 -18.11
CA PRO A 552 2.88 25.52 -17.99
C PRO A 552 2.72 25.04 -16.56
N VAL A 553 2.20 23.82 -16.40
CA VAL A 553 1.99 23.15 -15.13
C VAL A 553 3.02 22.03 -15.00
N ALA A 554 3.85 22.11 -13.96
CA ALA A 554 4.77 21.04 -13.60
C ALA A 554 3.98 19.92 -12.89
N ILE A 555 3.93 18.74 -13.50
CA ILE A 555 3.27 17.54 -12.95
C ILE A 555 4.36 16.55 -12.53
N GLY A 556 4.38 16.19 -11.24
CA GLY A 556 5.26 15.15 -10.72
C GLY A 556 4.67 13.77 -10.97
N VAL A 557 5.44 12.87 -11.58
CA VAL A 557 5.01 11.51 -11.94
C VAL A 557 5.72 10.49 -11.05
N ALA A 558 4.97 9.50 -10.54
CA ALA A 558 5.54 8.29 -9.93
C ALA A 558 4.68 7.08 -10.36
N THR A 559 5.24 6.23 -11.21
CA THR A 559 4.48 5.21 -11.91
C THR A 559 4.31 3.95 -11.06
N CYS A 560 3.06 3.56 -10.79
CA CYS A 560 2.67 2.28 -10.23
C CYS A 560 3.38 1.88 -8.92
N TYR A 561 4.44 1.06 -8.98
CA TYR A 561 5.21 0.60 -7.84
C TYR A 561 5.93 1.75 -7.12
N GLU A 562 6.24 2.85 -7.81
CA GLU A 562 7.05 3.94 -7.24
C GLU A 562 6.41 4.63 -6.03
N VAL A 563 5.07 4.79 -6.01
CA VAL A 563 4.35 5.55 -4.96
C VAL A 563 4.58 5.04 -3.54
N VAL A 564 4.95 3.76 -3.38
CA VAL A 564 5.23 3.15 -2.07
C VAL A 564 6.56 3.65 -1.45
N PHE A 565 7.45 4.26 -2.23
CA PHE A 565 8.76 4.75 -1.76
C PHE A 565 8.73 6.24 -1.39
N ASP A 566 9.40 6.59 -0.29
CA ASP A 566 9.45 7.99 0.20
C ASP A 566 10.16 8.92 -0.79
N ARG A 567 11.19 8.40 -1.48
CA ARG A 567 11.96 9.13 -2.51
C ARG A 567 11.21 9.41 -3.82
N ALA A 568 10.01 8.86 -4.03
CA ALA A 568 9.35 8.86 -5.34
C ALA A 568 8.96 10.27 -5.83
N PHE A 569 8.37 11.08 -4.96
CA PHE A 569 7.98 12.46 -5.28
C PHE A 569 8.91 13.52 -4.66
N GLU A 570 9.89 13.14 -3.83
CA GLU A 570 10.84 14.08 -3.20
C GLU A 570 11.59 14.92 -4.24
N GLN A 571 12.05 14.29 -5.32
CA GLN A 571 12.78 15.00 -6.39
C GLN A 571 11.84 15.88 -7.24
N SER A 572 10.68 15.36 -7.66
CA SER A 572 9.77 16.12 -8.53
C SER A 572 9.11 17.31 -7.83
N VAL A 573 8.78 17.20 -6.54
CA VAL A 573 8.28 18.36 -5.77
C VAL A 573 9.38 19.40 -5.53
N ARG A 574 10.64 18.99 -5.37
CA ARG A 574 11.79 19.94 -5.32
C ARG A 574 12.09 20.60 -6.67
N ALA A 575 11.87 19.90 -7.78
CA ALA A 575 11.93 20.44 -9.13
C ALA A 575 10.71 21.32 -9.50
N GLY A 576 9.73 21.48 -8.58
CA GLY A 576 8.65 22.45 -8.71
C GLY A 576 7.27 21.87 -9.02
N ALA A 577 7.08 20.54 -8.97
CA ALA A 577 5.78 19.91 -9.22
C ALA A 577 4.65 20.54 -8.40
N GLN A 578 3.59 20.94 -9.10
CA GLN A 578 2.42 21.65 -8.58
C GLN A 578 1.20 20.74 -8.39
N LEU A 579 1.20 19.62 -9.12
CA LEU A 579 0.26 18.51 -9.10
C LEU A 579 1.07 17.21 -9.14
N LEU A 580 0.57 16.13 -8.53
CA LEU A 580 1.19 14.81 -8.61
C LEU A 580 0.28 13.83 -9.37
N THR A 581 0.86 12.82 -10.02
CA THR A 581 0.12 11.74 -10.67
C THR A 581 0.77 10.37 -10.41
N VAL A 582 -0.09 9.37 -10.26
CA VAL A 582 0.27 7.95 -10.12
C VAL A 582 -0.44 7.16 -11.23
N PRO A 583 0.12 7.09 -12.44
CA PRO A 583 -0.32 6.18 -13.48
C PRO A 583 0.00 4.74 -13.05
N SER A 584 -0.95 3.81 -13.15
CA SER A 584 -0.71 2.42 -12.74
C SER A 584 -1.54 1.40 -13.53
N ASN A 585 -0.99 0.22 -13.75
CA ASN A 585 -1.70 -0.91 -14.31
C ASN A 585 -1.91 -1.97 -13.23
N ASN A 586 -3.15 -2.43 -13.05
CA ASN A 586 -3.49 -3.42 -12.04
C ASN A 586 -3.98 -4.75 -12.67
N ALA A 587 -3.92 -4.89 -14.00
CA ALA A 587 -4.39 -6.08 -14.72
C ALA A 587 -3.62 -7.36 -14.33
N THR A 588 -2.35 -7.21 -13.95
CA THR A 588 -1.42 -8.24 -13.48
C THR A 588 -1.61 -8.62 -12.00
N PHE A 589 -2.58 -8.04 -11.30
CA PHE A 589 -2.86 -8.32 -9.87
C PHE A 589 -4.31 -8.71 -9.58
N GLY A 590 -5.13 -8.89 -10.62
CA GLY A 590 -6.49 -9.43 -10.54
C GLY A 590 -7.44 -8.60 -9.69
N ARG A 591 -8.61 -9.16 -9.38
CA ARG A 591 -9.61 -8.55 -8.49
C ARG A 591 -9.16 -8.65 -7.03
N SER A 592 -8.27 -7.77 -6.58
CA SER A 592 -7.60 -7.89 -5.28
C SER A 592 -7.54 -6.58 -4.47
N GLU A 593 -7.09 -6.69 -3.21
CA GLU A 593 -6.95 -5.55 -2.29
C GLU A 593 -5.80 -4.60 -2.65
N MET A 594 -4.90 -5.00 -3.55
CA MET A 594 -3.68 -4.27 -3.93
C MET A 594 -3.97 -2.81 -4.31
N THR A 595 -5.00 -2.59 -5.15
CA THR A 595 -5.35 -1.24 -5.62
C THR A 595 -5.79 -0.31 -4.47
N TYR A 596 -6.47 -0.84 -3.44
CA TYR A 596 -6.82 -0.06 -2.25
C TYR A 596 -5.60 0.23 -1.36
N GLN A 597 -4.65 -0.70 -1.30
CA GLN A 597 -3.38 -0.53 -0.58
C GLN A 597 -2.52 0.56 -1.25
N GLN A 598 -2.42 0.55 -2.59
CA GLN A 598 -1.76 1.59 -3.39
C GLN A 598 -2.47 2.96 -3.31
N LEU A 599 -3.81 2.97 -3.32
CA LEU A 599 -4.60 4.19 -3.14
C LEU A 599 -4.33 4.86 -1.79
N ALA A 600 -4.20 4.08 -0.72
CA ALA A 600 -3.84 4.60 0.60
C ALA A 600 -2.40 5.15 0.67
N MET A 601 -1.44 4.54 -0.03
CA MET A 601 -0.10 5.10 -0.20
C MET A 601 -0.17 6.46 -0.89
N SER A 602 -0.96 6.56 -1.96
CA SER A 602 -1.17 7.81 -2.70
C SER A 602 -1.76 8.93 -1.82
N ARG A 603 -2.69 8.60 -0.91
CA ARG A 603 -3.23 9.54 0.10
C ARG A 603 -2.18 10.01 1.11
N VAL A 604 -1.27 9.10 1.54
CA VAL A 604 -0.14 9.50 2.40
C VAL A 604 0.81 10.44 1.65
N ARG A 605 1.13 10.17 0.37
CA ARG A 605 1.98 11.06 -0.44
C ARG A 605 1.34 12.43 -0.70
N ALA A 606 0.02 12.50 -0.86
CA ALA A 606 -0.72 13.76 -1.00
C ALA A 606 -0.49 14.69 0.20
N VAL A 607 -0.63 14.15 1.42
CA VAL A 607 -0.42 14.87 2.69
C VAL A 607 1.05 15.18 2.93
N GLU A 608 1.94 14.24 2.65
CA GLU A 608 3.39 14.38 2.82
C GLU A 608 3.94 15.54 2.00
N HIS A 609 3.49 15.71 0.76
CA HIS A 609 3.95 16.79 -0.11
C HIS A 609 3.02 18.01 -0.14
N GLY A 610 1.83 17.92 0.46
CA GLY A 610 0.81 18.98 0.41
C GLY A 610 0.41 19.28 -1.03
N ARG A 611 0.06 18.25 -1.78
CA ARG A 611 -0.27 18.27 -3.22
C ARG A 611 -1.49 17.40 -3.49
N ALA A 612 -2.33 17.83 -4.42
CA ALA A 612 -3.32 16.92 -5.00
C ALA A 612 -2.61 15.81 -5.80
N VAL A 613 -3.17 14.59 -5.76
CA VAL A 613 -2.65 13.41 -6.46
C VAL A 613 -3.74 12.84 -7.35
N VAL A 614 -3.45 12.70 -8.65
CA VAL A 614 -4.33 12.01 -9.60
C VAL A 614 -3.85 10.57 -9.74
N VAL A 615 -4.67 9.61 -9.32
CA VAL A 615 -4.37 8.18 -9.47
C VAL A 615 -5.13 7.69 -10.69
N SER A 616 -4.42 7.37 -11.77
CA SER A 616 -5.00 6.93 -13.04
C SER A 616 -4.66 5.47 -13.27
N VAL A 617 -5.65 4.58 -13.22
CA VAL A 617 -5.44 3.13 -13.19
C VAL A 617 -6.16 2.43 -14.33
N THR A 618 -5.47 1.53 -15.04
CA THR A 618 -6.03 0.80 -16.18
C THR A 618 -7.28 0.02 -15.79
N THR A 619 -7.23 -0.69 -14.65
CA THR A 619 -8.23 -1.69 -14.24
C THR A 619 -8.56 -1.67 -12.75
N GLY A 620 -7.81 -0.94 -11.93
CA GLY A 620 -8.04 -0.81 -10.49
C GLY A 620 -8.97 0.35 -10.16
N VAL A 621 -8.75 0.97 -9.00
CA VAL A 621 -9.46 2.19 -8.59
C VAL A 621 -8.66 3.42 -8.98
N SER A 622 -9.10 4.12 -10.01
CA SER A 622 -8.67 5.50 -10.29
C SER A 622 -9.30 6.45 -9.28
N ALA A 623 -8.60 7.53 -8.91
CA ALA A 623 -9.08 8.48 -7.91
C ALA A 623 -8.49 9.89 -8.07
N MET A 624 -9.26 10.89 -7.64
CA MET A 624 -8.82 12.27 -7.46
C MET A 624 -8.63 12.51 -5.96
N ILE A 625 -7.40 12.81 -5.53
CA ILE A 625 -7.02 12.97 -4.12
C ILE A 625 -6.59 14.42 -3.86
N THR A 626 -7.10 15.03 -2.80
CA THR A 626 -6.79 16.40 -2.38
C THR A 626 -5.56 16.46 -1.47
N ALA A 627 -5.00 17.66 -1.25
CA ALA A 627 -3.74 17.85 -0.50
C ALA A 627 -3.78 17.46 0.99
N ASP A 628 -4.97 17.27 1.57
CA ASP A 628 -5.23 16.71 2.90
C ASP A 628 -5.41 15.18 2.91
N GLY A 629 -5.30 14.54 1.74
CA GLY A 629 -5.45 13.09 1.56
C GLY A 629 -6.90 12.61 1.49
N ALA A 630 -7.89 13.50 1.38
CA ALA A 630 -9.27 13.09 1.10
C ALA A 630 -9.43 12.63 -0.37
N ILE A 631 -10.38 11.72 -0.61
CA ILE A 631 -10.75 11.27 -1.96
C ILE A 631 -11.95 12.08 -2.42
N GLN A 632 -11.79 12.90 -3.46
CA GLN A 632 -12.85 13.71 -4.04
C GLN A 632 -13.73 12.89 -4.99
N GLN A 633 -13.12 12.03 -5.81
CA GLN A 633 -13.79 11.12 -6.75
C GLN A 633 -13.01 9.80 -6.84
N ARG A 634 -13.70 8.69 -7.14
CA ARG A 634 -13.07 7.40 -7.45
C ARG A 634 -13.92 6.54 -8.38
N THR A 635 -13.28 5.66 -9.14
CA THR A 635 -13.95 4.68 -10.01
C THR A 635 -14.22 3.35 -9.30
N PRO A 636 -15.15 2.52 -9.80
CA PRO A 636 -15.15 1.08 -9.57
C PRO A 636 -13.95 0.41 -10.25
N GLN A 637 -13.54 -0.77 -9.78
CA GLN A 637 -12.53 -1.59 -10.47
C GLN A 637 -13.10 -2.20 -11.76
N PHE A 638 -12.25 -2.39 -12.77
CA PHE A 638 -12.49 -3.08 -14.06
C PHE A 638 -13.54 -2.47 -15.01
N VAL A 639 -14.26 -1.43 -14.59
CA VAL A 639 -15.25 -0.72 -15.41
C VAL A 639 -14.56 0.43 -16.15
N PRO A 640 -14.73 0.57 -17.48
CA PRO A 640 -14.27 1.77 -18.20
C PRO A 640 -14.91 3.03 -17.64
N ALA A 641 -14.11 4.06 -17.36
CA ALA A 641 -14.57 5.26 -16.68
C ALA A 641 -13.71 6.49 -17.02
N ALA A 642 -14.24 7.68 -16.77
CA ALA A 642 -13.47 8.92 -16.75
C ALA A 642 -13.83 9.70 -15.47
N LEU A 643 -12.84 10.19 -14.75
CA LEU A 643 -13.00 11.13 -13.64
C LEU A 643 -12.60 12.52 -14.13
N VAL A 644 -13.39 13.55 -13.82
CA VAL A 644 -13.06 14.94 -14.16
C VAL A 644 -13.23 15.80 -12.92
N ALA A 645 -12.15 16.43 -12.48
CA ALA A 645 -12.12 17.24 -11.27
C ALA A 645 -11.31 18.52 -11.46
N THR A 646 -11.75 19.60 -10.81
CA THR A 646 -10.93 20.79 -10.65
C THR A 646 -10.12 20.67 -9.35
N LEU A 647 -8.79 20.75 -9.46
CA LEU A 647 -7.83 20.56 -8.37
C LEU A 647 -6.98 21.83 -8.19
N PRO A 648 -6.61 22.23 -6.95
CA PRO A 648 -5.77 23.39 -6.73
C PRO A 648 -4.27 23.07 -6.97
N LEU A 649 -3.61 23.89 -7.79
CA LEU A 649 -2.16 23.88 -7.96
C LEU A 649 -1.48 24.58 -6.79
N ARG A 650 -0.43 23.94 -6.24
CA ARG A 650 0.29 24.43 -5.05
C ARG A 650 1.79 24.53 -5.31
N GLY A 651 2.42 25.64 -4.92
CA GLY A 651 3.88 25.80 -4.97
C GLY A 651 4.58 25.50 -3.64
N ASN A 652 3.91 25.72 -2.51
CA ASN A 652 4.53 25.65 -1.18
C ASN A 652 4.98 24.23 -0.81
N THR A 653 6.16 24.10 -0.19
CA THR A 653 6.71 22.81 0.28
C THR A 653 6.42 22.57 1.76
N THR A 654 6.01 21.34 2.10
CA THR A 654 5.81 20.87 3.47
C THR A 654 7.12 20.71 4.24
N PRO A 655 7.10 20.70 5.59
CA PRO A 655 8.26 20.33 6.39
C PRO A 655 8.86 18.97 6.00
N ALA A 656 8.03 17.94 5.75
CA ALA A 656 8.51 16.63 5.30
C ALA A 656 9.30 16.71 3.98
N THR A 657 8.80 17.43 2.97
CA THR A 657 9.51 17.61 1.69
C THR A 657 10.83 18.35 1.86
N ARG A 658 10.90 19.31 2.79
CA ARG A 658 12.14 20.06 3.12
C ARG A 658 13.16 19.21 3.87
N LEU A 659 12.71 18.40 4.83
CA LEU A 659 13.56 17.53 5.64
C LEU A 659 14.01 16.27 4.87
N GLY A 660 13.22 15.82 3.88
CA GLY A 660 13.53 14.63 3.08
C GLY A 660 13.73 13.39 3.97
N PRO A 661 14.80 12.61 3.78
CA PRO A 661 15.05 11.39 4.56
C PRO A 661 15.50 11.65 6.01
N ALA A 662 15.76 12.89 6.42
CA ALA A 662 16.34 13.20 7.74
C ALA A 662 15.55 12.63 8.95
N PRO A 663 14.20 12.64 8.98
CA PRO A 663 13.44 12.05 10.09
C PRO A 663 13.65 10.53 10.22
N GLU A 664 13.72 9.81 9.09
CA GLU A 664 13.99 8.37 9.08
C GLU A 664 15.42 8.06 9.52
N VAL A 665 16.39 8.77 8.95
CA VAL A 665 17.81 8.64 9.30
C VAL A 665 18.03 8.86 10.80
N LEU A 666 17.39 9.88 11.39
CA LEU A 666 17.45 10.14 12.83
C LEU A 666 16.86 8.98 13.65
N LEU A 667 15.69 8.45 13.26
CA LEU A 667 15.06 7.31 13.94
C LEU A 667 15.94 6.04 13.86
N CYS A 668 16.55 5.78 12.71
CA CYS A 668 17.49 4.68 12.51
C CYS A 668 18.75 4.83 13.38
N ILE A 669 19.34 6.03 13.44
CA ILE A 669 20.50 6.33 14.31
C ILE A 669 20.13 6.13 15.79
N LEU A 670 18.98 6.62 16.24
CA LEU A 670 18.50 6.47 17.61
C LEU A 670 18.26 4.99 17.98
N ALA A 671 17.69 4.21 17.07
CA ALA A 671 17.48 2.77 17.24
C ALA A 671 18.81 1.98 17.33
N ALA A 672 19.79 2.33 16.47
CA ALA A 672 21.11 1.74 16.48
C ALA A 672 21.88 2.09 17.77
N ALA A 673 21.89 3.38 18.17
CA ALA A 673 22.54 3.85 19.39
C ALA A 673 21.93 3.19 20.65
N ALA A 674 20.60 3.08 20.73
CA ALA A 674 19.91 2.36 21.80
C ALA A 674 20.27 0.86 21.82
N THR A 675 20.38 0.24 20.65
CA THR A 675 20.81 -1.16 20.53
C THR A 675 22.23 -1.36 21.04
N VAL A 676 23.18 -0.53 20.63
CA VAL A 676 24.57 -0.55 21.11
C VAL A 676 24.63 -0.34 22.62
N ALA A 677 23.93 0.66 23.16
CA ALA A 677 23.86 0.93 24.59
C ALA A 677 23.23 -0.22 25.40
N ALA A 678 22.30 -0.99 24.81
CA ALA A 678 21.72 -2.17 25.43
C ALA A 678 22.67 -3.38 25.42
N ILE A 679 23.53 -3.51 24.40
CA ILE A 679 24.51 -4.59 24.28
C ILE A 679 25.73 -4.33 25.19
N THR A 680 26.26 -3.11 25.22
CA THR A 680 27.41 -2.75 26.07
C THR A 680 27.09 -2.92 27.55
N ARG A 681 25.92 -2.45 28.00
CA ARG A 681 25.43 -2.68 29.37
C ARG A 681 25.25 -4.16 29.72
N ARG A 682 25.04 -5.05 28.74
CA ARG A 682 24.97 -6.51 28.97
C ARG A 682 26.34 -7.15 29.13
N ARG A 683 27.35 -6.65 28.41
CA ARG A 683 28.72 -7.15 28.52
C ARG A 683 29.41 -6.68 29.81
N GLY A 684 29.14 -5.47 30.29
CA GLY A 684 29.72 -4.94 31.54
C GLY A 684 29.05 -5.42 32.84
N ALA A 685 28.18 -6.43 32.78
CA ALA A 685 27.56 -7.07 33.94
C ALA A 685 27.40 -8.59 33.74
N LEU A 686 28.25 -9.15 32.87
CA LEU A 686 28.69 -10.53 32.79
C LEU A 686 30.16 -10.56 33.21
#